data_AF-A0A379MT36-F1
#
_entry.id   AF-A0A379MT36-F1
#
_cell.length_a   1.000
_cell.length_b   1.000
_cell.length_c   1.000
_cell.angle_alpha   90.00
_cell.angle_beta   90.00
_cell.angle_gamma   90.00
#
_symmetry.space_group_name_H-M   'P 1'
#
loop_
_entity.id
_entity.type
_entity.pdbx_description
1 polymer ?
#
loop_
_entity_poly.entity_id
_entity_poly.type
_entity_poly.pdbx_seq_one_letter_code
_entity_poly.pdbx_strand_id
1 'polypeptide(L)'
;MLYNRELSWISFNERVMQEAQDRSVPLLQRLRFLGIYSNNQDEFFKVRVANLERMMLLRGARTKEMQGGDTLETLLGRIYDRLNGLQRTFEQTYREILAEMESHGIFIVDETKLTDRQAAFCRDYFADRISPLLVPLLVRKSTKLPFLRDGRIYHAVRMTGPGPKQTVRYAVVEIPGTATLPRFIVLPPSAEGRTEIIFVDDIIRLCLDEVFFMFDYDRIEAYAFKFMRDAEMSLDDDVNKSIVEKMEQGIDKRKHGRPVRMVYDKKMPADLLETLTAKLGLKAGDNVSPGGRYHLMRDLMKFPKVAPELEYRNPVPLRHPAIRPFSSIIDVIRRQDILLNYPYYTFNHFIDFLREAAMDPKTTGISMTLYRTADRSKIIRALINAAKNGKKVVVFMELLARFDEERNIENAETLRQAGIKVIYGIEGLKVHSKLVLVERREGSKIKGYVHVGTGNFNEDTAGVYSDFSLFTANPQIAEDARQVFEFLQTSYKHMDTRQLLVSPFNMRKSFEELIDAEIDNARRKKKAYIYAKCNSLTDEKIIQRLYKASAAGVKVRLVIRGACCLMPGVEEISENIRGISIVDKYLEHARLFIFCNGGKEKVFIGSADWMTRNLNRRVEVIVPILDKQIQAVLKKVFSIQWHDNVKARDLQDPLSNRYRGDGEEIPVAERVRSQVALYDYYASLE
;
A
#
# COMPACT_ATOMS: atom_id res chain seq x y z
N MET A 1 12.05 8.71 -25.21
CA MET A 1 12.61 7.56 -24.48
C MET A 1 11.92 7.43 -23.12
N LEU A 2 11.16 6.37 -22.88
CA LEU A 2 10.46 6.12 -21.60
C LEU A 2 10.64 4.65 -21.25
N TYR A 3 10.80 4.34 -19.97
CA TYR A 3 10.77 2.97 -19.49
C TYR A 3 9.33 2.50 -19.24
N ASN A 4 9.05 1.22 -19.49
CA ASN A 4 7.72 0.68 -19.29
C ASN A 4 7.32 0.69 -17.81
N ARG A 5 6.10 1.13 -17.53
CA ARG A 5 5.60 1.31 -16.17
C ARG A 5 5.50 0.00 -15.39
N GLU A 6 5.00 -1.05 -16.03
CA GLU A 6 4.76 -2.34 -15.40
C GLU A 6 6.09 -3.03 -15.06
N LEU A 7 7.07 -2.98 -15.96
CA LEU A 7 8.44 -3.43 -15.67
C LEU A 7 9.10 -2.60 -14.55
N SER A 8 8.90 -1.28 -14.56
CA SER A 8 9.37 -0.40 -13.48
C SER A 8 8.75 -0.75 -12.12
N TRP A 9 7.48 -1.13 -12.11
CA TRP A 9 6.80 -1.58 -10.90
C TRP A 9 7.36 -2.93 -10.41
N ILE A 10 7.65 -3.87 -11.31
CA ILE A 10 8.30 -5.15 -10.96
C ILE A 10 9.67 -4.90 -10.34
N SER A 11 10.46 -4.00 -10.92
CA SER A 11 11.75 -3.56 -10.36
C SER A 11 11.59 -2.95 -8.96
N PHE A 12 10.56 -2.15 -8.72
CA PHE A 12 10.23 -1.70 -7.37
C PHE A 12 9.99 -2.87 -6.40
N ASN A 13 9.19 -3.87 -6.79
CA ASN A 13 8.90 -4.99 -5.90
C ASN A 13 10.13 -5.87 -5.69
N GLU A 14 11.04 -5.96 -6.65
CA GLU A 14 12.35 -6.60 -6.45
C GLU A 14 13.17 -5.89 -5.37
N ARG A 15 13.14 -4.56 -5.24
CA ARG A 15 13.78 -3.88 -4.09
C ARG A 15 13.18 -4.28 -2.75
N VAL A 16 11.88 -4.62 -2.71
CA VAL A 16 11.25 -5.19 -1.51
C VAL A 16 11.79 -6.59 -1.23
N MET A 17 12.05 -7.41 -2.26
CA MET A 17 12.74 -8.71 -2.12
C MET A 17 14.17 -8.53 -1.60
N GLN A 18 14.90 -7.51 -2.06
CA GLN A 18 16.25 -7.23 -1.58
C GLN A 18 16.30 -6.96 -0.07
N GLU A 19 15.27 -6.34 0.52
CA GLU A 19 15.17 -6.19 1.99
C GLU A 19 14.99 -7.53 2.72
N ALA A 20 14.41 -8.56 2.08
CA ALA A 20 14.37 -9.91 2.63
C ALA A 20 15.74 -10.63 2.51
N GLN A 21 16.58 -10.23 1.56
CA GLN A 21 17.90 -10.82 1.33
C GLN A 21 19.00 -10.12 2.14
N ASP A 22 18.79 -8.86 2.51
CA ASP A 22 19.75 -8.05 3.25
C ASP A 22 19.87 -8.50 4.71
N ARG A 23 21.04 -9.05 5.09
CA ARG A 23 21.33 -9.52 6.44
C ARG A 23 21.44 -8.40 7.49
N SER A 24 21.50 -7.12 7.08
CA SER A 24 21.40 -5.99 8.01
C SER A 24 19.97 -5.77 8.52
N VAL A 25 18.98 -6.38 7.86
CA VAL A 25 17.58 -6.39 8.31
C VAL A 25 17.40 -7.53 9.32
N PRO A 26 16.74 -7.29 10.47
CA PRO A 26 16.48 -8.35 11.45
C PRO A 26 15.75 -9.55 10.83
N LEU A 27 16.08 -10.76 11.27
CA LEU A 27 15.65 -12.00 10.63
C LEU A 27 14.13 -12.11 10.45
N LEU A 28 13.33 -11.81 11.49
CA LEU A 28 11.87 -11.90 11.40
C LEU A 28 11.28 -10.78 10.52
N GLN A 29 12.01 -9.68 10.32
CA GLN A 29 11.61 -8.61 9.41
C GLN A 29 11.88 -8.99 7.95
N ARG A 30 12.97 -9.71 7.67
CA ARG A 30 13.23 -10.30 6.34
C ARG A 30 12.09 -11.24 5.92
N LEU A 31 11.60 -12.06 6.85
CA LEU A 31 10.42 -12.91 6.61
C LEU A 31 9.17 -12.09 6.30
N ARG A 32 8.93 -10.99 7.03
CA ARG A 32 7.81 -10.08 6.76
C ARG A 32 7.95 -9.38 5.41
N PHE A 33 9.16 -9.02 4.98
CA PHE A 33 9.40 -8.47 3.65
C PHE A 33 9.04 -9.44 2.52
N LEU A 34 9.26 -10.76 2.68
CA LEU A 34 8.72 -11.76 1.76
C LEU A 34 7.18 -11.72 1.72
N GLY A 35 6.54 -11.53 2.87
CA GLY A 35 5.09 -11.29 2.95
C GLY A 35 4.64 -10.04 2.20
N ILE A 36 5.34 -8.91 2.38
CA ILE A 36 5.06 -7.65 1.67
C ILE A 36 5.23 -7.84 0.16
N TYR A 37 6.33 -8.46 -0.26
CA TYR A 37 6.61 -8.79 -1.67
C TYR A 37 5.47 -9.61 -2.27
N SER A 38 5.03 -10.66 -1.59
CA SER A 38 3.94 -11.54 -2.04
C SER A 38 2.61 -10.79 -2.12
N ASN A 39 2.31 -9.94 -1.14
CA ASN A 39 1.09 -9.13 -1.15
C ASN A 39 1.06 -8.17 -2.35
N ASN A 40 2.17 -7.48 -2.60
CA ASN A 40 2.31 -6.57 -3.73
C ASN A 40 2.17 -7.34 -5.06
N GLN A 41 2.83 -8.49 -5.19
CA GLN A 41 2.78 -9.31 -6.40
C GLN A 41 1.35 -9.80 -6.69
N ASP A 42 0.61 -10.23 -5.66
CA ASP A 42 -0.79 -10.60 -5.80
C ASP A 42 -1.65 -9.41 -6.29
N GLU A 43 -1.41 -8.18 -5.80
CA GLU A 43 -2.11 -6.98 -6.32
C GLU A 43 -1.75 -6.70 -7.79
N PHE A 44 -0.47 -6.85 -8.15
CA PHE A 44 0.00 -6.66 -9.51
C PHE A 44 -0.66 -7.62 -10.49
N PHE A 45 -0.79 -8.90 -10.15
CA PHE A 45 -1.51 -9.84 -10.99
C PHE A 45 -2.99 -9.47 -11.11
N LYS A 46 -3.67 -9.25 -9.97
CA LYS A 46 -5.11 -8.94 -9.94
C LYS A 46 -5.49 -7.68 -10.71
N VAL A 47 -4.61 -6.68 -10.74
CA VAL A 47 -4.92 -5.36 -11.32
C VAL A 47 -4.18 -5.10 -12.62
N ARG A 48 -2.87 -5.34 -12.69
CA ARG A 48 -2.06 -4.92 -13.84
C ARG A 48 -2.06 -5.96 -14.93
N VAL A 49 -1.69 -7.20 -14.59
CA VAL A 49 -1.63 -8.30 -15.57
C VAL A 49 -3.01 -8.60 -16.13
N ALA A 50 -4.05 -8.72 -15.28
CA ALA A 50 -5.41 -8.94 -15.74
C ALA A 50 -5.90 -7.86 -16.73
N ASN A 51 -5.56 -6.58 -16.51
CA ASN A 51 -5.91 -5.51 -17.46
C ASN A 51 -5.15 -5.62 -18.78
N LEU A 52 -3.88 -6.03 -18.77
CA LEU A 52 -3.08 -6.24 -19.98
C LEU A 52 -3.61 -7.43 -20.79
N GLU A 53 -3.92 -8.55 -20.14
CA GLU A 53 -4.51 -9.74 -20.77
C GLU A 53 -5.88 -9.43 -21.37
N ARG A 54 -6.73 -8.68 -20.65
CA ARG A 54 -8.02 -8.23 -21.17
C ARG A 54 -7.84 -7.34 -22.40
N MET A 55 -6.87 -6.42 -22.38
CA MET A 55 -6.56 -5.61 -23.56
C MET A 55 -6.11 -6.46 -24.74
N MET A 56 -5.33 -7.53 -24.49
CA MET A 56 -4.87 -8.47 -25.52
C MET A 56 -6.03 -9.23 -26.15
N LEU A 57 -6.98 -9.70 -25.33
CA LEU A 57 -8.19 -10.37 -25.78
C LEU A 57 -9.11 -9.46 -26.61
N LEU A 58 -9.27 -8.19 -26.21
CA LEU A 58 -10.20 -7.26 -26.84
C LEU A 58 -9.65 -6.59 -28.12
N ARG A 59 -8.34 -6.32 -28.17
CA ARG A 59 -7.73 -5.52 -29.25
C ARG A 59 -6.82 -6.32 -30.18
N GLY A 60 -6.53 -7.58 -29.85
CA GLY A 60 -5.60 -8.44 -30.59
C GLY A 60 -4.12 -8.08 -30.36
N ALA A 61 -3.22 -8.99 -30.69
CA ALA A 61 -1.77 -8.86 -30.45
C ALA A 61 -1.11 -7.63 -31.13
N ARG A 62 -1.68 -7.14 -32.23
CA ARG A 62 -1.17 -6.00 -33.03
C ARG A 62 -1.70 -4.63 -32.58
N THR A 63 -1.87 -4.43 -31.27
CA THR A 63 -2.31 -3.13 -30.73
C THR A 63 -1.15 -2.11 -30.79
N LYS A 64 -1.48 -0.80 -30.90
CA LYS A 64 -0.54 0.34 -30.78
C LYS A 64 0.52 0.10 -29.70
N GLU A 65 1.76 0.52 -29.98
CA GLU A 65 2.89 0.49 -29.05
C GLU A 65 2.48 0.97 -27.65
N MET A 66 2.83 0.16 -26.65
CA MET A 66 2.66 0.53 -25.24
C MET A 66 3.76 1.52 -24.83
N GLN A 67 3.59 2.15 -23.66
CA GLN A 67 4.64 3.01 -23.10
C GLN A 67 5.98 2.25 -23.03
N GLY A 68 7.00 2.77 -23.70
CA GLY A 68 8.31 2.13 -23.84
C GLY A 68 8.57 1.43 -25.18
N GLY A 69 7.60 1.40 -26.10
CA GLY A 69 7.77 0.91 -27.48
C GLY A 69 7.45 -0.57 -27.68
N ASP A 70 7.14 -1.31 -26.62
CA ASP A 70 6.78 -2.74 -26.72
C ASP A 70 5.37 -2.93 -27.29
N THR A 71 5.18 -3.99 -28.09
CA THR A 71 3.84 -4.55 -28.34
C THR A 71 3.31 -5.19 -27.05
N LEU A 72 2.00 -5.34 -26.95
CA LEU A 72 1.37 -5.92 -25.76
C LEU A 72 1.83 -7.36 -25.48
N GLU A 73 2.01 -8.15 -26.54
CA GLU A 73 2.50 -9.53 -26.46
C GLU A 73 3.94 -9.59 -25.93
N THR A 74 4.85 -8.79 -26.51
CA THR A 74 6.25 -8.70 -26.06
C THR A 74 6.33 -8.24 -24.60
N LEU A 75 5.52 -7.24 -24.21
CA LEU A 75 5.48 -6.76 -22.83
C LEU A 75 5.02 -7.85 -21.85
N LEU A 76 3.97 -8.59 -22.19
CA LEU A 76 3.49 -9.70 -21.34
C LEU A 76 4.54 -10.80 -21.22
N GLY A 77 5.20 -11.17 -22.31
CA GLY A 77 6.33 -12.13 -22.29
C GLY A 77 7.44 -11.68 -21.34
N ARG A 78 7.90 -10.43 -21.48
CA ARG A 78 8.92 -9.83 -20.59
C ARG A 78 8.47 -9.82 -19.12
N ILE A 79 7.20 -9.49 -18.85
CA ILE A 79 6.64 -9.53 -17.50
C ILE A 79 6.71 -10.95 -16.92
N TYR A 80 6.25 -11.95 -17.68
CA TYR A 80 6.24 -13.34 -17.22
C TYR A 80 7.64 -13.89 -16.99
N ASP A 81 8.59 -13.62 -17.89
CA ASP A 81 9.99 -14.03 -17.71
C ASP A 81 10.60 -13.45 -16.44
N ARG A 82 10.37 -12.16 -16.19
CA ARG A 82 10.86 -11.47 -14.99
C ARG A 82 10.25 -12.05 -13.72
N LEU A 83 8.94 -12.29 -13.72
CA LEU A 83 8.23 -12.84 -12.56
C LEU A 83 8.63 -14.29 -12.26
N ASN A 84 8.90 -15.09 -13.29
CA ASN A 84 9.41 -16.46 -13.14
C ASN A 84 10.82 -16.46 -12.52
N GLY A 85 11.68 -15.54 -12.94
CA GLY A 85 12.99 -15.32 -12.30
C GLY A 85 12.87 -14.97 -10.83
N LEU A 86 12.04 -13.97 -10.52
CA LEU A 86 11.83 -13.52 -9.13
C LEU A 86 11.15 -14.56 -8.24
N GLN A 87 10.32 -15.45 -8.80
CA GLN A 87 9.73 -16.57 -8.06
C GLN A 87 10.81 -17.55 -7.56
N ARG A 88 11.81 -17.87 -8.39
CA ARG A 88 12.95 -18.69 -7.97
C ARG A 88 13.76 -18.02 -6.86
N THR A 89 13.97 -16.70 -6.99
CA THR A 89 14.64 -15.89 -5.97
C THR A 89 13.85 -15.87 -4.65
N PHE A 90 12.52 -15.77 -4.71
CA PHE A 90 11.64 -15.85 -3.54
C PHE A 90 11.83 -17.18 -2.80
N GLU A 91 11.76 -18.30 -3.52
CA GLU A 91 11.87 -19.64 -2.93
C GLU A 91 13.24 -19.89 -2.31
N GLN A 92 14.31 -19.42 -2.96
CA GLN A 92 15.65 -19.49 -2.40
C GLN A 92 15.78 -18.67 -1.11
N THR A 93 15.37 -17.40 -1.16
CA THR A 93 15.44 -16.47 -0.01
C THR A 93 14.60 -16.99 1.16
N TYR A 94 13.42 -17.53 0.89
CA TYR A 94 12.57 -18.14 1.90
C TYR A 94 13.26 -19.31 2.60
N ARG A 95 13.87 -20.23 1.85
CA ARG A 95 14.62 -21.37 2.43
C ARG A 95 15.81 -20.92 3.28
N GLU A 96 16.54 -19.91 2.83
CA GLU A 96 17.67 -19.35 3.58
C GLU A 96 17.21 -18.74 4.91
N ILE A 97 16.12 -17.96 4.89
CA ILE A 97 15.53 -17.39 6.11
C ILE A 97 15.08 -18.48 7.07
N LEU A 98 14.43 -19.55 6.58
CA LEU A 98 14.03 -20.66 7.44
C LEU A 98 15.23 -21.36 8.08
N ALA A 99 16.29 -21.62 7.31
CA ALA A 99 17.51 -22.23 7.85
C ALA A 99 18.18 -21.34 8.91
N GLU A 100 18.17 -20.02 8.72
CA GLU A 100 18.67 -19.06 9.71
C GLU A 100 17.75 -18.95 10.94
N MET A 101 16.44 -19.13 10.78
CA MET A 101 15.51 -19.20 11.92
C MET A 101 15.77 -20.44 12.78
N GLU A 102 16.06 -21.58 12.15
CA GLU A 102 16.39 -22.83 12.84
C GLU A 102 17.66 -22.67 13.70
N SER A 103 18.67 -21.92 13.24
CA SER A 103 19.87 -21.65 14.06
C SER A 103 19.61 -20.76 15.27
N HIS A 104 18.50 -20.01 15.28
CA HIS A 104 18.01 -19.23 16.42
C HIS A 104 16.96 -20.00 17.25
N GLY A 105 16.78 -21.30 17.01
CA GLY A 105 15.83 -22.12 17.75
C GLY A 105 14.36 -21.92 17.36
N ILE A 106 14.08 -21.27 16.23
CA ILE A 106 12.72 -21.03 15.72
C ILE A 106 12.44 -21.97 14.55
N PHE A 107 11.44 -22.84 14.69
CA PHE A 107 11.14 -23.87 13.70
C PHE A 107 9.74 -23.69 13.14
N ILE A 108 9.61 -23.72 11.82
CA ILE A 108 8.32 -23.92 11.16
C ILE A 108 8.18 -25.41 10.88
N VAL A 109 7.20 -26.05 11.54
CA VAL A 109 6.96 -27.50 11.44
C VAL A 109 5.63 -27.79 10.72
N ASP A 110 5.55 -28.96 10.11
CA ASP A 110 4.33 -29.50 9.49
C ASP A 110 3.76 -30.64 10.35
N GLU A 111 2.60 -31.19 9.96
CA GLU A 111 1.90 -32.26 10.67
C GLU A 111 2.72 -33.54 10.84
N THR A 112 3.76 -33.75 10.02
CA THR A 112 4.57 -34.98 10.03
C THR A 112 5.71 -34.94 11.05
N LYS A 113 5.98 -33.77 11.64
CA LYS A 113 7.11 -33.55 12.56
C LYS A 113 6.67 -33.21 13.99
N LEU A 114 5.40 -33.43 14.31
CA LEU A 114 4.85 -33.12 15.63
C LEU A 114 5.19 -34.23 16.63
N THR A 115 5.50 -33.82 17.87
CA THR A 115 5.48 -34.73 19.02
C THR A 115 4.04 -35.11 19.39
N ASP A 116 3.84 -36.21 20.12
CA ASP A 116 2.49 -36.62 20.57
C ASP A 116 1.77 -35.52 21.36
N ARG A 117 2.52 -34.78 22.19
CA ARG A 117 2.01 -33.64 22.95
C ARG A 117 1.55 -32.51 22.03
N GLN A 118 2.31 -32.19 21.00
CA GLN A 118 1.95 -31.15 20.03
C GLN A 118 0.79 -31.59 19.14
N ALA A 119 0.75 -32.87 18.73
CA ALA A 119 -0.37 -33.43 17.97
C ALA A 119 -1.67 -33.37 18.78
N ALA A 120 -1.63 -33.72 20.08
CA ALA A 120 -2.78 -33.58 20.98
C ALA A 120 -3.22 -32.10 21.09
N PHE A 121 -2.28 -31.18 21.32
CA PHE A 121 -2.57 -29.74 21.33
C PHE A 121 -3.23 -29.26 20.02
N CYS A 122 -2.72 -29.70 18.87
CA CYS A 122 -3.28 -29.36 17.56
C CYS A 122 -4.72 -29.89 17.40
N ARG A 123 -5.01 -31.10 17.86
CA ARG A 123 -6.38 -31.68 17.81
C ARG A 123 -7.34 -30.93 18.72
N ASP A 124 -6.93 -30.58 19.93
CA ASP A 124 -7.75 -29.78 20.86
C ASP A 124 -8.02 -28.39 20.27
N TYR A 125 -6.96 -27.74 19.79
CA TYR A 125 -7.08 -26.44 19.12
C TYR A 125 -7.97 -26.51 17.87
N PHE A 126 -7.87 -27.59 17.12
CA PHE A 126 -8.73 -27.85 15.97
C PHE A 126 -10.20 -27.95 16.39
N ALA A 127 -10.53 -28.79 17.37
CA ALA A 127 -11.89 -28.99 17.85
C ALA A 127 -12.52 -27.69 18.38
N ASP A 128 -11.76 -26.91 19.16
CA ASP A 128 -12.28 -25.72 19.83
C ASP A 128 -12.37 -24.49 18.91
N ARG A 129 -11.42 -24.33 17.97
CA ARG A 129 -11.21 -23.06 17.26
C ARG A 129 -11.32 -23.15 15.75
N ILE A 130 -10.96 -24.28 15.14
CA ILE A 130 -10.90 -24.43 13.67
C ILE A 130 -12.15 -25.12 13.14
N SER A 131 -12.49 -26.29 13.69
CA SER A 131 -13.62 -27.13 13.27
C SER A 131 -14.95 -26.38 13.18
N PRO A 132 -15.33 -25.51 14.15
CA PRO A 132 -16.58 -24.75 14.07
C PRO A 132 -16.65 -23.75 12.88
N LEU A 133 -15.50 -23.43 12.28
CA LEU A 133 -15.38 -22.50 11.15
C LEU A 133 -15.21 -23.21 9.81
N LEU A 134 -14.98 -24.54 9.81
CA LEU A 134 -14.75 -25.29 8.59
C LEU A 134 -16.04 -25.59 7.85
N VAL A 135 -15.99 -25.42 6.53
CA VAL A 135 -17.07 -25.80 5.62
C VAL A 135 -16.49 -26.73 4.54
N PRO A 136 -16.53 -28.05 4.75
CA PRO A 136 -16.11 -29.03 3.73
C PRO A 136 -17.13 -29.10 2.60
N LEU A 137 -16.65 -29.04 1.36
CA LEU A 137 -17.47 -29.03 0.15
C LEU A 137 -17.13 -30.22 -0.73
N LEU A 138 -18.03 -31.19 -0.84
CA LEU A 138 -17.82 -32.35 -1.71
C LEU A 138 -17.84 -31.95 -3.19
N VAL A 139 -16.84 -32.39 -3.94
CA VAL A 139 -16.71 -32.13 -5.38
C VAL A 139 -17.15 -33.38 -6.14
N ARG A 140 -18.31 -33.32 -6.79
CA ARG A 140 -18.81 -34.40 -7.66
C ARG A 140 -18.80 -33.95 -9.11
N LYS A 141 -18.64 -34.89 -10.05
CA LYS A 141 -18.73 -34.58 -11.49
C LYS A 141 -20.10 -34.00 -11.86
N SER A 142 -21.18 -34.49 -11.27
CA SER A 142 -22.56 -34.07 -11.56
C SER A 142 -23.03 -32.76 -10.90
N THR A 143 -22.33 -32.24 -9.89
CA THR A 143 -22.77 -31.04 -9.15
C THR A 143 -21.92 -29.83 -9.50
N LYS A 144 -22.52 -28.64 -9.58
CA LYS A 144 -21.73 -27.40 -9.71
C LYS A 144 -20.94 -27.17 -8.41
N LEU A 145 -19.70 -26.72 -8.53
CA LEU A 145 -18.92 -26.29 -7.37
C LEU A 145 -19.61 -25.05 -6.79
N PRO A 146 -19.87 -24.99 -5.47
CA PRO A 146 -20.44 -23.80 -4.85
C PRO A 146 -19.46 -22.63 -4.98
N PHE A 147 -19.97 -21.43 -4.69
CA PHE A 147 -19.16 -20.23 -4.79
C PHE A 147 -17.96 -20.28 -3.83
N LEU A 148 -16.76 -20.33 -4.39
CA LEU A 148 -15.52 -20.16 -3.65
C LEU A 148 -15.09 -18.69 -3.69
N ARG A 149 -14.79 -18.14 -2.51
CA ARG A 149 -14.30 -16.78 -2.27
C ARG A 149 -12.91 -16.58 -2.88
N ASP A 150 -12.73 -15.44 -3.54
CA ASP A 150 -11.42 -15.00 -4.06
C ASP A 150 -10.43 -14.68 -2.93
N GLY A 151 -9.13 -14.84 -3.18
CA GLY A 151 -8.07 -14.48 -2.23
C GLY A 151 -7.97 -15.33 -0.97
N ARG A 152 -8.72 -16.44 -0.90
CA ARG A 152 -8.62 -17.47 0.14
C ARG A 152 -7.75 -18.64 -0.31
N ILE A 153 -7.37 -19.47 0.65
CA ILE A 153 -6.66 -20.73 0.40
C ILE A 153 -7.64 -21.85 0.66
N TYR A 154 -7.52 -22.89 -0.14
CA TYR A 154 -8.32 -24.08 -0.02
C TYR A 154 -7.42 -25.31 0.00
N HIS A 155 -7.85 -26.33 0.72
CA HIS A 155 -7.35 -27.68 0.57
C HIS A 155 -8.27 -28.45 -0.37
N ALA A 156 -7.69 -28.94 -1.46
CA ALA A 156 -8.30 -29.95 -2.29
C ALA A 156 -7.98 -31.32 -1.69
N VAL A 157 -9.00 -32.00 -1.19
CA VAL A 157 -8.90 -33.28 -0.49
C VAL A 157 -9.23 -34.41 -1.46
N ARG A 158 -8.40 -35.45 -1.45
CA ARG A 158 -8.57 -36.69 -2.21
C ARG A 158 -8.68 -37.85 -1.22
N MET A 159 -9.84 -38.52 -1.23
CA MET A 159 -10.11 -39.73 -0.45
C MET A 159 -10.12 -40.92 -1.39
N THR A 160 -9.28 -41.92 -1.12
CA THR A 160 -9.17 -43.15 -1.92
C THR A 160 -9.82 -44.31 -1.15
N GLY A 161 -10.93 -44.82 -1.68
CA GLY A 161 -11.69 -45.92 -1.08
C GLY A 161 -11.03 -47.29 -1.19
N PRO A 162 -11.43 -48.25 -0.34
CA PRO A 162 -10.91 -49.62 -0.35
C PRO A 162 -11.28 -50.42 -1.60
N GLY A 163 -10.41 -51.37 -1.97
CA GLY A 163 -10.68 -52.41 -2.97
C GLY A 163 -10.15 -52.14 -4.40
N PRO A 164 -10.25 -53.13 -5.32
CA PRO A 164 -9.56 -53.12 -6.62
C PRO A 164 -10.07 -52.08 -7.62
N LYS A 165 -11.28 -51.52 -7.40
CA LYS A 165 -11.86 -50.45 -8.23
C LYS A 165 -11.55 -49.03 -7.72
N GLN A 166 -10.86 -48.87 -6.58
CA GLN A 166 -10.48 -47.62 -5.90
C GLN A 166 -11.47 -46.46 -6.14
N THR A 167 -12.55 -46.39 -5.35
CA THR A 167 -13.49 -45.27 -5.46
C THR A 167 -12.82 -43.99 -4.96
N VAL A 168 -12.59 -43.01 -5.84
CA VAL A 168 -12.01 -41.72 -5.46
C VAL A 168 -13.10 -40.69 -5.20
N ARG A 169 -13.02 -40.02 -4.06
CA ARG A 169 -13.87 -38.88 -3.70
C ARG A 169 -13.03 -37.63 -3.51
N TYR A 170 -13.61 -36.50 -3.88
CA TYR A 170 -12.96 -35.21 -3.77
C TYR A 170 -13.76 -34.29 -2.86
N ALA A 171 -13.04 -33.46 -2.11
CA ALA A 171 -13.62 -32.37 -1.34
C ALA A 171 -12.75 -31.12 -1.43
N VAL A 172 -13.32 -29.97 -1.08
CA VAL A 172 -12.63 -28.70 -0.93
C VAL A 172 -12.90 -28.18 0.47
N VAL A 173 -11.86 -27.80 1.19
CA VAL A 173 -11.97 -27.21 2.53
C VAL A 173 -11.36 -25.81 2.48
N GLU A 174 -12.13 -24.77 2.80
CA GLU A 174 -11.58 -23.41 2.94
C GLU A 174 -10.73 -23.34 4.21
N ILE A 175 -9.52 -22.77 4.10
CA ILE A 175 -8.68 -22.50 5.27
C ILE A 175 -9.20 -21.21 5.92
N PRO A 176 -9.71 -21.27 7.17
CA PRO A 176 -10.28 -20.11 7.83
C PRO A 176 -9.15 -19.13 8.17
N GLY A 177 -9.26 -17.91 7.65
CA GLY A 177 -8.38 -16.80 8.01
C GLY A 177 -9.22 -15.65 8.55
N THR A 178 -9.32 -15.54 9.87
CA THR A 178 -10.05 -14.46 10.54
C THR A 178 -9.12 -13.69 11.47
N ALA A 179 -9.48 -12.46 11.85
CA ALA A 179 -8.69 -11.71 12.83
C ALA A 179 -8.55 -12.44 14.17
N THR A 180 -9.52 -13.30 14.50
CA THR A 180 -9.57 -14.12 15.72
C THR A 180 -8.90 -15.49 15.59
N LEU A 181 -8.54 -15.91 14.38
CA LEU A 181 -7.82 -17.16 14.10
C LEU A 181 -6.57 -16.86 13.26
N PRO A 182 -5.42 -16.61 13.89
CA PRO A 182 -4.17 -16.37 13.17
C PRO A 182 -3.76 -17.63 12.42
N ARG A 183 -3.15 -17.45 11.25
CA ARG A 183 -2.70 -18.57 10.41
C ARG A 183 -1.49 -19.32 10.98
N PHE A 184 -0.70 -18.66 11.82
CA PHE A 184 0.48 -19.24 12.49
C PHE A 184 0.14 -19.46 13.95
N ILE A 185 0.27 -20.70 14.41
CA ILE A 185 0.04 -21.08 15.80
C ILE A 185 1.39 -21.45 16.41
N VAL A 186 1.72 -20.82 17.54
CA VAL A 186 2.90 -21.18 18.34
C VAL A 186 2.53 -22.43 19.14
N LEU A 187 3.31 -23.50 18.96
CA LEU A 187 3.12 -24.78 19.62
C LEU A 187 3.72 -24.77 21.04
N PRO A 188 3.25 -25.67 21.93
CA PRO A 188 4.02 -25.97 23.12
C PRO A 188 5.42 -26.47 22.71
N PRO A 189 6.48 -25.97 23.37
CA PRO A 189 7.85 -26.30 22.99
C PRO A 189 8.11 -27.80 23.19
N SER A 190 8.74 -28.43 22.19
CA SER A 190 9.17 -29.83 22.29
C SER A 190 10.38 -30.04 23.21
N ALA A 191 11.23 -29.02 23.32
CA ALA A 191 12.37 -28.95 24.24
C ALA A 191 12.66 -27.51 24.63
N GLU A 192 13.48 -27.33 25.67
CA GLU A 192 13.92 -26.01 26.13
C GLU A 192 14.66 -25.24 25.00
N GLY A 193 14.38 -23.94 24.88
CA GLY A 193 14.98 -23.07 23.86
C GLY A 193 14.43 -23.26 22.43
N ARG A 194 13.48 -24.17 22.21
CA ARG A 194 12.82 -24.35 20.90
C ARG A 194 11.49 -23.61 20.86
N THR A 195 11.28 -22.82 19.81
CA THR A 195 9.97 -22.25 19.49
C THR A 195 9.47 -22.84 18.18
N GLU A 196 8.44 -23.67 18.25
CA GLU A 196 7.85 -24.31 17.08
C GLU A 196 6.54 -23.64 16.69
N ILE A 197 6.37 -23.46 15.38
CA ILE A 197 5.24 -22.74 14.80
C ILE A 197 4.68 -23.61 13.69
N ILE A 198 3.36 -23.79 13.67
CA ILE A 198 2.65 -24.56 12.66
C ILE A 198 1.64 -23.68 11.92
N PHE A 199 1.42 -23.96 10.63
CA PHE A 199 0.34 -23.35 9.88
C PHE A 199 -1.00 -23.99 10.24
N VAL A 200 -2.07 -23.19 10.31
CA VAL A 200 -3.44 -23.71 10.38
C VAL A 200 -3.73 -24.68 9.23
N ASP A 201 -3.13 -24.45 8.06
CA ASP A 201 -3.12 -25.38 6.94
C ASP A 201 -2.76 -26.81 7.41
N ASP A 202 -1.63 -26.99 8.10
CA ASP A 202 -1.17 -28.32 8.52
C ASP A 202 -1.96 -28.88 9.70
N ILE A 203 -2.51 -28.04 10.60
CA ILE A 203 -3.44 -28.52 11.64
C ILE A 203 -4.67 -29.16 10.98
N ILE A 204 -5.20 -28.57 9.90
CA ILE A 204 -6.32 -29.15 9.14
C ILE A 204 -5.88 -30.45 8.44
N ARG A 205 -4.63 -30.55 7.96
CA ARG A 205 -4.10 -31.80 7.37
C ARG A 205 -4.02 -32.92 8.39
N LEU A 206 -3.54 -32.60 9.59
CA LEU A 206 -3.48 -33.55 10.71
C LEU A 206 -4.87 -34.08 11.05
N CYS A 207 -5.89 -33.21 10.98
CA CYS A 207 -7.25 -33.53 11.43
C CYS A 207 -8.21 -33.92 10.28
N LEU A 208 -7.68 -34.41 9.14
CA LEU A 208 -8.53 -34.77 7.99
C LEU A 208 -9.46 -35.94 8.33
N ASP A 209 -8.99 -36.89 9.14
CA ASP A 209 -9.77 -38.04 9.56
C ASP A 209 -10.99 -37.61 10.39
N GLU A 210 -10.81 -36.64 11.29
CA GLU A 210 -11.86 -36.05 12.11
C GLU A 210 -12.84 -35.20 11.29
N VAL A 211 -12.40 -34.59 10.17
CA VAL A 211 -13.29 -33.84 9.27
C VAL A 211 -14.16 -34.77 8.42
N PHE A 212 -13.58 -35.87 7.95
CA PHE A 212 -14.20 -36.77 6.96
C PHE A 212 -14.58 -38.13 7.55
N PHE A 213 -14.77 -38.22 8.88
CA PHE A 213 -15.05 -39.47 9.62
C PHE A 213 -16.27 -40.25 9.10
N MET A 214 -17.20 -39.61 8.38
CA MET A 214 -18.38 -40.24 7.80
C MET A 214 -18.14 -40.94 6.45
N PHE A 215 -16.92 -40.94 5.92
CA PHE A 215 -16.56 -41.58 4.66
C PHE A 215 -15.59 -42.73 4.89
N ASP A 216 -15.78 -43.83 4.14
CA ASP A 216 -14.81 -44.93 4.12
C ASP A 216 -13.69 -44.65 3.10
N TYR A 217 -12.44 -44.71 3.56
CA TYR A 217 -11.23 -44.60 2.73
C TYR A 217 -10.02 -45.30 3.35
N ASP A 218 -9.10 -45.77 2.50
CA ASP A 218 -7.80 -46.30 2.91
C ASP A 218 -6.74 -45.19 3.03
N ARG A 219 -6.93 -44.10 2.27
CA ARG A 219 -5.99 -42.97 2.21
C ARG A 219 -6.70 -41.67 1.97
N ILE A 220 -6.35 -40.66 2.77
CA ILE A 220 -6.82 -39.28 2.64
C ILE A 220 -5.62 -38.33 2.48
N GLU A 221 -5.71 -37.42 1.51
CA GLU A 221 -4.63 -36.47 1.21
C GLU A 221 -5.21 -35.09 0.92
N ALA A 222 -4.47 -34.03 1.27
CA ALA A 222 -4.88 -32.65 1.03
C ALA A 222 -3.79 -31.81 0.38
N TYR A 223 -4.16 -31.12 -0.69
CA TYR A 223 -3.26 -30.29 -1.50
C TYR A 223 -3.77 -28.85 -1.52
N ALA A 224 -2.89 -27.90 -1.19
CA ALA A 224 -3.30 -26.51 -1.14
C ALA A 224 -3.47 -25.94 -2.56
N PHE A 225 -4.50 -25.13 -2.76
CA PHE A 225 -4.64 -24.30 -3.94
C PHE A 225 -5.24 -22.94 -3.59
N LYS A 226 -4.92 -21.95 -4.41
CA LYS A 226 -5.61 -20.66 -4.46
C LYS A 226 -6.00 -20.37 -5.89
N PHE A 227 -7.01 -19.56 -6.07
CA PHE A 227 -7.31 -18.98 -7.38
C PHE A 227 -7.56 -17.48 -7.23
N MET A 228 -7.43 -16.78 -8.34
CA MET A 228 -7.71 -15.36 -8.46
C MET A 228 -8.86 -15.18 -9.44
N ARG A 229 -9.81 -14.30 -9.09
CA ARG A 229 -10.87 -13.85 -10.00
C ARG A 229 -10.49 -12.50 -10.61
N ASP A 230 -10.96 -12.25 -11.83
CA ASP A 230 -10.86 -10.93 -12.45
C ASP A 230 -11.63 -9.89 -11.61
N ALA A 231 -11.09 -8.68 -11.51
CA ALA A 231 -11.84 -7.55 -11.01
C ALA A 231 -12.81 -7.09 -12.11
N GLU A 232 -14.00 -7.69 -12.17
CA GLU A 232 -15.08 -7.14 -12.99
C GLU A 232 -15.41 -5.72 -12.50
N MET A 233 -15.29 -4.76 -13.41
CA MET A 233 -15.78 -3.40 -13.23
C MET A 233 -16.51 -3.00 -14.53
N SER A 234 -17.82 -3.17 -14.51
CA SER A 234 -18.75 -2.16 -15.04
C SER A 234 -19.87 -2.02 -14.01
N LEU A 235 -19.91 -0.87 -13.35
CA LEU A 235 -21.16 -0.36 -12.80
C LEU A 235 -21.95 0.05 -14.04
N ASP A 236 -23.00 -0.69 -14.38
CA ASP A 236 -23.90 -0.31 -15.48
C ASP A 236 -24.54 1.06 -15.17
N ASP A 237 -24.77 1.85 -16.23
CA ASP A 237 -25.36 3.19 -16.24
C ASP A 237 -26.87 3.17 -15.92
N ASP A 238 -27.27 2.51 -14.84
CA ASP A 238 -28.67 2.45 -14.43
C ASP A 238 -28.98 3.72 -13.60
N VAL A 239 -29.55 4.75 -14.26
CA VAL A 239 -29.72 6.11 -13.72
C VAL A 239 -30.60 6.18 -12.46
N ASN A 240 -31.35 5.11 -12.16
CA ASN A 240 -32.39 5.08 -11.12
C ASN A 240 -31.96 4.53 -9.74
N LYS A 241 -30.68 4.19 -9.52
CA LYS A 241 -30.19 3.63 -8.23
C LYS A 241 -29.14 4.52 -7.56
N SER A 242 -29.18 4.61 -6.22
CA SER A 242 -28.17 5.34 -5.46
C SER A 242 -26.79 4.67 -5.56
N ILE A 243 -25.72 5.46 -5.39
CA ILE A 243 -24.32 4.95 -5.45
C ILE A 243 -24.11 3.80 -4.45
N VAL A 244 -24.72 3.87 -3.27
CA VAL A 244 -24.62 2.83 -2.22
C VAL A 244 -25.26 1.52 -2.69
N GLU A 245 -26.46 1.55 -3.24
CA GLU A 245 -27.15 0.37 -3.78
C GLU A 245 -26.42 -0.23 -4.99
N LYS A 246 -25.90 0.62 -5.88
CA LYS A 246 -25.04 0.18 -6.99
C LYS A 246 -23.75 -0.47 -6.49
N MET A 247 -23.20 0.01 -5.37
CA MET A 247 -22.01 -0.56 -4.75
C MET A 247 -22.30 -1.89 -4.06
N GLU A 248 -23.41 -2.05 -3.34
CA GLU A 248 -23.83 -3.34 -2.79
C GLU A 248 -23.98 -4.39 -3.90
N GLN A 249 -24.66 -4.03 -5.00
CA GLN A 249 -24.81 -4.89 -6.19
C GLN A 249 -23.47 -5.13 -6.90
N GLY A 250 -22.60 -4.12 -6.99
CA GLY A 250 -21.27 -4.22 -7.60
C GLY A 250 -20.28 -5.03 -6.77
N ILE A 251 -20.36 -4.99 -5.45
CA ILE A 251 -19.62 -5.86 -4.52
C ILE A 251 -20.06 -7.30 -4.73
N ASP A 252 -21.37 -7.54 -4.87
CA ASP A 252 -21.88 -8.88 -5.18
C ASP A 252 -21.48 -9.38 -6.58
N LYS A 253 -21.55 -8.53 -7.61
CA LYS A 253 -21.04 -8.87 -8.96
C LYS A 253 -19.51 -9.10 -8.95
N ARG A 254 -18.72 -8.31 -8.20
CA ARG A 254 -17.27 -8.53 -8.03
C ARG A 254 -16.95 -9.85 -7.34
N LYS A 255 -17.76 -10.28 -6.36
CA LYS A 255 -17.61 -11.61 -5.77
C LYS A 255 -17.70 -12.68 -6.87
N HIS A 256 -18.56 -12.50 -7.88
CA HIS A 256 -18.81 -13.45 -8.96
C HIS A 256 -17.91 -13.37 -10.20
N GLY A 257 -16.85 -12.55 -10.20
CA GLY A 257 -15.92 -12.44 -11.34
C GLY A 257 -15.36 -13.79 -11.81
N ARG A 258 -15.05 -13.92 -13.12
CA ARG A 258 -14.54 -15.18 -13.68
C ARG A 258 -13.16 -15.53 -13.09
N PRO A 259 -12.89 -16.79 -12.70
CA PRO A 259 -11.55 -17.23 -12.33
C PRO A 259 -10.59 -16.99 -13.51
N VAL A 260 -9.47 -16.34 -13.25
CA VAL A 260 -8.44 -16.05 -14.26
C VAL A 260 -7.18 -16.86 -14.03
N ARG A 261 -6.88 -17.24 -12.78
CA ARG A 261 -5.67 -17.98 -12.47
C ARG A 261 -5.86 -18.90 -11.28
N MET A 262 -5.27 -20.08 -11.33
CA MET A 262 -5.14 -21.01 -10.20
C MET A 262 -3.67 -21.30 -9.96
N VAL A 263 -3.27 -21.28 -8.69
CA VAL A 263 -1.97 -21.76 -8.22
C VAL A 263 -2.23 -22.93 -7.28
N TYR A 264 -1.54 -24.03 -7.49
CA TYR A 264 -1.81 -25.29 -6.78
C TYR A 264 -0.51 -25.94 -6.30
N ASP A 265 -0.58 -26.78 -5.27
CA ASP A 265 0.56 -27.57 -4.80
C ASP A 265 1.02 -28.51 -5.92
N LYS A 266 2.30 -28.43 -6.32
CA LYS A 266 2.88 -29.28 -7.36
C LYS A 266 2.72 -30.79 -7.14
N LYS A 267 2.48 -31.23 -5.90
CA LYS A 267 2.22 -32.64 -5.55
C LYS A 267 0.77 -33.07 -5.81
N MET A 268 -0.11 -32.16 -6.20
CA MET A 268 -1.51 -32.45 -6.49
C MET A 268 -1.63 -33.47 -7.63
N PRO A 269 -2.35 -34.59 -7.42
CA PRO A 269 -2.64 -35.57 -8.47
C PRO A 269 -3.38 -34.97 -9.66
N ALA A 270 -3.07 -35.47 -10.87
CA ALA A 270 -3.63 -34.95 -12.12
C ALA A 270 -5.17 -35.07 -12.19
N ASP A 271 -5.73 -36.17 -11.67
CA ASP A 271 -7.18 -36.43 -11.60
C ASP A 271 -7.93 -35.36 -10.79
N LEU A 272 -7.36 -34.94 -9.66
CA LEU A 272 -7.88 -33.86 -8.82
C LEU A 272 -7.73 -32.49 -9.50
N LEU A 273 -6.58 -32.22 -10.11
CA LEU A 273 -6.31 -30.96 -10.82
C LEU A 273 -7.26 -30.76 -12.01
N GLU A 274 -7.44 -31.78 -12.84
CA GLU A 274 -8.39 -31.78 -13.96
C GLU A 274 -9.82 -31.54 -13.48
N THR A 275 -10.21 -32.20 -12.37
CA THR A 275 -11.55 -32.03 -11.79
C THR A 275 -11.76 -30.57 -11.35
N LEU A 276 -10.80 -29.97 -10.64
CA LEU A 276 -10.91 -28.59 -10.16
C LEU A 276 -10.89 -27.56 -11.30
N THR A 277 -9.97 -27.71 -12.25
CA THR A 277 -9.84 -26.79 -13.39
C THR A 277 -11.10 -26.80 -14.26
N ALA A 278 -11.67 -27.99 -14.52
CA ALA A 278 -12.94 -28.13 -15.23
C ALA A 278 -14.10 -27.45 -14.48
N LYS A 279 -14.15 -27.60 -13.15
CA LYS A 279 -15.19 -26.96 -12.30
C LYS A 279 -15.05 -25.44 -12.22
N LEU A 280 -13.82 -24.92 -12.26
CA LEU A 280 -13.54 -23.48 -12.23
C LEU A 280 -13.63 -22.82 -13.62
N GLY A 281 -13.79 -23.61 -14.69
CA GLY A 281 -13.82 -23.10 -16.07
C GLY A 281 -12.48 -22.54 -16.55
N LEU A 282 -11.37 -23.05 -15.99
CA LEU A 282 -10.01 -22.66 -16.37
C LEU A 282 -9.49 -23.59 -17.47
N LYS A 283 -8.86 -23.02 -18.51
CA LYS A 283 -8.16 -23.79 -19.53
C LYS A 283 -6.78 -24.22 -19.00
N ALA A 284 -6.40 -25.48 -19.26
CA ALA A 284 -5.06 -25.98 -18.95
C ALA A 284 -4.01 -25.22 -19.79
N GLY A 285 -2.87 -24.87 -19.18
CA GLY A 285 -1.83 -24.03 -19.78
C GLY A 285 -1.66 -22.71 -19.03
N ASP A 286 -2.08 -21.61 -19.63
CA ASP A 286 -1.68 -20.25 -19.22
C ASP A 286 -2.22 -19.83 -17.83
N ASN A 287 -3.36 -20.39 -17.42
CA ASN A 287 -4.08 -19.93 -16.23
C ASN A 287 -3.87 -20.83 -15.00
N VAL A 288 -3.05 -21.88 -15.09
CA VAL A 288 -2.89 -22.88 -14.01
C VAL A 288 -1.40 -23.12 -13.76
N SER A 289 -0.89 -22.61 -12.64
CA SER A 289 0.55 -22.69 -12.33
C SER A 289 0.82 -23.60 -11.13
N PRO A 290 1.77 -24.55 -11.21
CA PRO A 290 2.23 -25.28 -10.04
C PRO A 290 2.97 -24.34 -9.08
N GLY A 291 2.88 -24.60 -7.78
CA GLY A 291 3.51 -23.83 -6.72
C GLY A 291 3.91 -24.71 -5.53
N GLY A 292 4.32 -24.05 -4.46
CA GLY A 292 4.71 -24.71 -3.21
C GLY A 292 3.54 -25.30 -2.42
N ARG A 293 3.86 -25.99 -1.32
CA ARG A 293 2.90 -26.56 -0.35
C ARG A 293 2.01 -25.50 0.28
N TYR A 294 2.57 -24.33 0.57
CA TYR A 294 1.88 -23.22 1.19
C TYR A 294 1.66 -22.11 0.15
N HIS A 295 0.45 -21.56 0.14
CA HIS A 295 0.10 -20.39 -0.67
C HIS A 295 -0.15 -19.18 0.22
N LEU A 296 -0.51 -18.04 -0.40
CA LEU A 296 -0.85 -16.79 0.29
C LEU A 296 0.26 -16.33 1.26
N MET A 297 1.49 -16.28 0.74
CA MET A 297 2.67 -15.88 1.51
C MET A 297 2.58 -14.46 2.09
N ARG A 298 1.61 -13.63 1.68
CA ARG A 298 1.29 -12.36 2.35
C ARG A 298 1.09 -12.50 3.85
N ASP A 299 0.62 -13.66 4.32
CA ASP A 299 0.37 -13.87 5.74
C ASP A 299 1.65 -13.83 6.57
N LEU A 300 2.83 -14.05 5.97
CA LEU A 300 4.13 -13.87 6.62
C LEU A 300 4.29 -12.47 7.24
N MET A 301 3.59 -11.44 6.75
CA MET A 301 3.54 -10.12 7.42
C MET A 301 3.01 -10.18 8.86
N LYS A 302 2.14 -11.15 9.15
CA LYS A 302 1.51 -11.39 10.45
C LYS A 302 2.20 -12.49 11.26
N PHE A 303 3.43 -12.87 10.87
CA PHE A 303 4.20 -13.86 11.62
C PHE A 303 4.36 -13.44 13.10
N PRO A 304 4.16 -14.38 14.05
CA PRO A 304 4.10 -14.05 15.48
C PRO A 304 5.42 -13.48 15.98
N LYS A 305 5.34 -12.59 16.97
CA LYS A 305 6.50 -11.98 17.63
C LYS A 305 7.04 -12.93 18.69
N VAL A 306 7.83 -13.91 18.27
CA VAL A 306 8.38 -14.96 19.15
C VAL A 306 9.80 -14.65 19.66
N ALA A 307 10.54 -13.77 18.99
CA ALA A 307 11.92 -13.43 19.31
C ALA A 307 12.14 -11.91 19.17
N PRO A 308 11.89 -11.10 20.22
CA PRO A 308 11.97 -9.64 20.17
C PRO A 308 13.33 -9.07 19.73
N GLU A 309 14.41 -9.83 19.95
CA GLU A 309 15.77 -9.50 19.53
C GLU A 309 16.00 -9.64 18.01
N LEU A 310 15.17 -10.44 17.33
CA LEU A 310 15.18 -10.62 15.87
C LEU A 310 14.19 -9.67 15.16
N GLU A 311 13.68 -8.68 15.88
CA GLU A 311 12.72 -7.70 15.42
C GLU A 311 13.33 -6.29 15.34
N TYR A 312 12.71 -5.39 14.59
CA TYR A 312 13.09 -3.98 14.65
C TYR A 312 12.81 -3.40 16.04
N ARG A 313 13.83 -2.75 16.62
CA ARG A 313 13.64 -1.84 17.75
C ARG A 313 13.25 -0.47 17.21
N ASN A 314 11.97 -0.13 17.33
CA ASN A 314 11.46 1.16 16.87
C ASN A 314 11.70 2.21 17.95
N PRO A 315 12.32 3.36 17.62
CA PRO A 315 12.40 4.44 18.57
C PRO A 315 11.00 5.00 18.85
N VAL A 316 10.82 5.60 20.02
CA VAL A 316 9.55 6.20 20.43
C VAL A 316 9.31 7.45 19.56
N PRO A 317 8.09 7.64 19.00
CA PRO A 317 7.76 8.85 18.27
C PRO A 317 7.92 10.12 19.13
N LEU A 318 8.63 11.09 18.59
CA LEU A 318 8.97 12.39 19.17
C LEU A 318 7.74 13.29 19.34
N ARG A 319 7.86 14.31 20.20
CA ARG A 319 6.85 15.36 20.33
C ARG A 319 7.37 16.64 19.71
N HIS A 320 6.59 17.25 18.83
CA HIS A 320 6.97 18.55 18.27
C HIS A 320 7.25 19.59 19.37
N PRO A 321 8.41 20.29 19.36
CA PRO A 321 8.86 21.15 20.46
C PRO A 321 7.90 22.31 20.77
N ALA A 322 7.22 22.82 19.75
CA ALA A 322 6.21 23.86 19.91
C ALA A 322 4.92 23.40 20.61
N ILE A 323 4.65 22.09 20.69
CA ILE A 323 3.40 21.55 21.26
C ILE A 323 3.69 20.97 22.65
N ARG A 324 3.43 21.78 23.68
CA ARG A 324 3.58 21.34 25.07
C ARG A 324 2.41 20.45 25.49
N PRO A 325 2.61 19.47 26.39
CA PRO A 325 1.51 18.73 26.99
C PRO A 325 0.46 19.68 27.59
N PHE A 326 -0.82 19.36 27.42
CA PHE A 326 -1.95 20.14 27.94
C PHE A 326 -2.02 21.60 27.42
N SER A 327 -1.42 21.90 26.27
CA SER A 327 -1.54 23.20 25.60
C SER A 327 -2.51 23.15 24.41
N SER A 328 -3.08 24.29 24.06
CA SER A 328 -3.93 24.46 22.87
C SER A 328 -3.07 24.38 21.61
N ILE A 329 -3.32 23.39 20.76
CA ILE A 329 -2.65 23.23 19.45
C ILE A 329 -3.15 24.30 18.49
N ILE A 330 -4.44 24.66 18.52
CA ILE A 330 -4.98 25.73 17.68
C ILE A 330 -4.26 27.06 17.96
N ASP A 331 -3.98 27.38 19.22
CA ASP A 331 -3.21 28.60 19.56
C ASP A 331 -1.75 28.55 19.10
N VAL A 332 -1.14 27.36 19.04
CA VAL A 332 0.20 27.21 18.45
C VAL A 332 0.14 27.45 16.94
N ILE A 333 -0.80 26.81 16.23
CA ILE A 333 -1.01 26.98 14.79
C ILE A 333 -1.31 28.46 14.43
N ARG A 334 -2.02 29.17 15.31
CA ARG A 334 -2.30 30.60 15.15
C ARG A 334 -1.04 31.47 15.16
N ARG A 335 0.00 31.04 15.87
CA ARG A 335 1.26 31.79 16.03
C ARG A 335 2.31 31.41 14.99
N GLN A 336 2.33 30.14 14.57
CA GLN A 336 3.29 29.61 13.62
C GLN A 336 2.73 28.37 12.91
N ASP A 337 3.19 28.12 11.70
CA ASP A 337 2.92 26.85 11.01
C ASP A 337 3.63 25.69 11.71
N ILE A 338 3.04 24.50 11.67
CA ILE A 338 3.60 23.28 12.28
C ILE A 338 3.78 22.23 11.19
N LEU A 339 4.99 21.69 11.05
CA LEU A 339 5.26 20.53 10.20
C LEU A 339 5.56 19.31 11.07
N LEU A 340 4.76 18.26 10.87
CA LEU A 340 5.04 16.92 11.40
C LEU A 340 5.50 16.01 10.26
N ASN A 341 6.45 15.14 10.56
CA ASN A 341 6.86 14.02 9.71
C ASN A 341 6.67 12.71 10.49
N TYR A 342 5.69 11.90 10.09
CA TYR A 342 5.47 10.58 10.64
C TYR A 342 6.47 9.58 10.04
N PRO A 343 6.77 8.44 10.70
CA PRO A 343 6.44 8.08 12.07
C PRO A 343 7.36 8.74 13.12
N TYR A 344 8.24 9.66 12.72
CA TYR A 344 9.22 10.30 13.60
C TYR A 344 8.56 11.10 14.71
N TYR A 345 7.52 11.86 14.38
CA TYR A 345 6.65 12.52 15.35
C TYR A 345 5.41 11.69 15.68
N THR A 346 4.83 11.92 16.85
CA THR A 346 3.57 11.28 17.25
C THR A 346 2.37 11.76 16.42
N PHE A 347 1.55 10.80 15.95
CA PHE A 347 0.26 11.10 15.32
C PHE A 347 -0.78 11.68 16.30
N ASN A 348 -0.52 11.58 17.61
CA ASN A 348 -1.43 12.11 18.62
C ASN A 348 -1.63 13.63 18.51
N HIS A 349 -0.64 14.38 18.02
CA HIS A 349 -0.79 15.83 17.79
C HIS A 349 -1.94 16.16 16.82
N PHE A 350 -2.09 15.35 15.76
CA PHE A 350 -3.22 15.50 14.84
C PHE A 350 -4.56 15.15 15.50
N ILE A 351 -4.59 14.08 16.31
CA ILE A 351 -5.78 13.66 17.05
C ILE A 351 -6.19 14.74 18.07
N ASP A 352 -5.23 15.29 18.80
CA ASP A 352 -5.44 16.31 19.81
C ASP A 352 -5.93 17.62 19.17
N PHE A 353 -5.43 17.99 17.97
CA PHE A 353 -5.97 19.10 17.19
C PHE A 353 -7.46 18.91 16.86
N LEU A 354 -7.86 17.72 16.39
CA LEU A 354 -9.26 17.42 16.11
C LEU A 354 -10.13 17.39 17.38
N ARG A 355 -9.60 16.83 18.48
CA ARG A 355 -10.30 16.80 19.77
C ARG A 355 -10.51 18.20 20.34
N GLU A 356 -9.50 19.05 20.28
CA GLU A 356 -9.60 20.45 20.66
C GLU A 356 -10.64 21.16 19.80
N ALA A 357 -10.57 21.03 18.47
CA ALA A 357 -11.54 21.60 17.55
C ALA A 357 -12.98 21.11 17.82
N ALA A 358 -13.16 19.85 18.22
CA ALA A 358 -14.45 19.26 18.58
C ALA A 358 -15.04 19.83 19.88
N MET A 359 -14.21 20.28 20.82
CA MET A 359 -14.62 20.79 22.13
C MET A 359 -14.67 22.32 22.19
N ASP A 360 -13.83 23.03 21.44
CA ASP A 360 -13.74 24.50 21.49
C ASP A 360 -15.10 25.14 21.17
N PRO A 361 -15.69 25.94 22.08
CA PRO A 361 -16.96 26.63 21.85
C PRO A 361 -16.89 27.66 20.71
N LYS A 362 -15.69 28.11 20.34
CA LYS A 362 -15.49 29.06 19.23
C LYS A 362 -15.46 28.36 17.87
N THR A 363 -15.27 27.04 17.81
CA THR A 363 -15.29 26.30 16.54
C THR A 363 -16.71 26.20 16.02
N THR A 364 -16.94 26.71 14.81
CA THR A 364 -18.25 26.71 14.14
C THR A 364 -18.43 25.52 13.22
N GLY A 365 -17.36 25.00 12.64
CA GLY A 365 -17.44 23.87 11.71
C GLY A 365 -16.12 23.16 11.47
N ILE A 366 -16.22 21.90 11.02
CA ILE A 366 -15.09 21.05 10.66
C ILE A 366 -15.41 20.37 9.33
N SER A 367 -14.54 20.55 8.33
CA SER A 367 -14.61 19.85 7.05
C SER A 367 -13.38 18.95 6.89
N MET A 368 -13.57 17.70 6.49
CA MET A 368 -12.48 16.72 6.40
C MET A 368 -12.65 15.75 5.22
N THR A 369 -11.56 15.39 4.55
CA THR A 369 -11.54 14.26 3.62
C THR A 369 -11.11 12.97 4.33
N LEU A 370 -11.88 11.90 4.19
CA LEU A 370 -11.61 10.56 4.73
C LEU A 370 -11.51 9.54 3.58
N TYR A 371 -10.30 9.09 3.30
CA TYR A 371 -10.04 8.07 2.28
C TYR A 371 -10.01 6.64 2.87
N ARG A 372 -9.35 6.49 4.02
CA ARG A 372 -9.19 5.24 4.78
C ARG A 372 -9.12 5.57 6.26
N THR A 373 -9.79 4.79 7.10
CA THR A 373 -9.80 4.94 8.57
C THR A 373 -9.32 3.65 9.23
N ALA A 374 -8.69 3.74 10.41
CA ALA A 374 -8.29 2.57 11.18
C ALA A 374 -9.49 1.90 11.87
N ASP A 375 -9.31 0.65 12.30
CA ASP A 375 -10.31 -0.04 13.13
C ASP A 375 -10.49 0.71 14.45
N ARG A 376 -11.72 1.11 14.78
CA ARG A 376 -12.04 1.96 15.95
C ARG A 376 -11.35 3.33 15.94
N SER A 377 -11.28 3.98 14.78
CA SER A 377 -10.60 5.27 14.59
C SER A 377 -11.00 6.34 15.63
N LYS A 378 -9.99 6.95 16.25
CA LYS A 378 -10.15 8.08 17.20
C LYS A 378 -10.63 9.34 16.48
N ILE A 379 -10.34 9.44 15.18
CA ILE A 379 -10.79 10.53 14.31
C ILE A 379 -12.30 10.53 14.18
N ILE A 380 -12.90 9.37 13.87
CA ILE A 380 -14.36 9.23 13.76
C ILE A 380 -15.03 9.65 15.08
N ARG A 381 -14.49 9.19 16.22
CA ARG A 381 -15.01 9.59 17.54
C ARG A 381 -14.90 11.09 17.80
N ALA A 382 -13.81 11.73 17.40
CA ALA A 382 -13.63 13.17 17.53
C ALA A 382 -14.64 13.95 16.68
N LEU A 383 -14.91 13.51 15.45
CA LEU A 383 -15.91 14.11 14.57
C LEU A 383 -17.34 13.94 15.11
N ILE A 384 -17.67 12.75 15.63
CA ILE A 384 -18.96 12.49 16.30
C ILE A 384 -19.12 13.42 17.51
N ASN A 385 -18.06 13.58 18.32
CA ASN A 385 -18.08 14.50 19.46
C ASN A 385 -18.29 15.95 19.01
N ALA A 386 -17.65 16.38 17.91
CA ALA A 386 -17.85 17.72 17.36
C ALA A 386 -19.31 17.98 16.97
N ALA A 387 -19.94 17.02 16.28
CA ALA A 387 -21.35 17.11 15.90
C ALA A 387 -22.28 17.14 17.12
N LYS A 388 -22.03 16.28 18.13
CA LYS A 388 -22.77 16.28 19.40
C LYS A 388 -22.63 17.61 20.15
N ASN A 389 -21.48 18.29 20.02
CA ASN A 389 -21.24 19.63 20.56
C ASN A 389 -21.79 20.76 19.66
N GLY A 390 -22.70 20.47 18.72
CA GLY A 390 -23.41 21.45 17.91
C GLY A 390 -22.62 22.04 16.74
N LYS A 391 -21.45 21.49 16.40
CA LYS A 391 -20.60 22.00 15.32
C LYS A 391 -21.08 21.48 13.97
N LYS A 392 -20.96 22.29 12.91
CA LYS A 392 -21.24 21.83 11.54
C LYS A 392 -20.11 20.94 11.05
N VAL A 393 -20.32 19.64 11.00
CA VAL A 393 -19.30 18.68 10.55
C VAL A 393 -19.66 18.15 9.16
N VAL A 394 -18.71 18.28 8.22
CA VAL A 394 -18.83 17.78 6.84
C VAL A 394 -17.66 16.82 6.57
N VAL A 395 -17.99 15.62 6.12
CA VAL A 395 -16.99 14.58 5.86
C VAL A 395 -17.15 14.06 4.45
N PHE A 396 -16.07 14.08 3.70
CA PHE A 396 -16.00 13.49 2.36
C PHE A 396 -15.43 12.09 2.44
N MET A 397 -16.21 11.09 2.06
CA MET A 397 -15.80 9.68 2.11
C MET A 397 -15.71 9.06 0.72
N GLU A 398 -14.57 8.46 0.42
CA GLU A 398 -14.41 7.62 -0.76
C GLU A 398 -14.83 6.18 -0.42
N LEU A 399 -16.08 5.82 -0.76
CA LEU A 399 -16.57 4.45 -0.57
C LEU A 399 -15.84 3.46 -1.46
N LEU A 400 -15.35 3.86 -2.65
CA LEU A 400 -14.69 2.98 -3.62
C LEU A 400 -13.18 2.82 -3.35
N ALA A 401 -12.74 3.04 -2.10
CA ALA A 401 -11.39 2.72 -1.67
C ALA A 401 -11.23 1.20 -1.62
N ARG A 402 -10.31 0.67 -2.44
CA ARG A 402 -10.13 -0.78 -2.61
C ARG A 402 -9.74 -1.44 -1.28
N PHE A 403 -10.42 -2.55 -0.99
CA PHE A 403 -10.24 -3.46 0.16
C PHE A 403 -10.76 -2.93 1.50
N ASP A 404 -11.33 -1.72 1.53
CA ASP A 404 -11.86 -1.08 2.73
C ASP A 404 -13.36 -0.74 2.59
N GLU A 405 -14.02 -1.23 1.54
CA GLU A 405 -15.38 -0.82 1.16
C GLU A 405 -16.41 -1.06 2.27
N GLU A 406 -16.48 -2.29 2.81
CA GLU A 406 -17.43 -2.66 3.87
C GLU A 406 -17.27 -1.77 5.12
N ARG A 407 -16.02 -1.55 5.55
CA ARG A 407 -15.72 -0.70 6.72
C ARG A 407 -16.03 0.78 6.46
N ASN A 408 -15.77 1.28 5.26
CA ASN A 408 -16.09 2.66 4.92
C ASN A 408 -17.62 2.89 4.89
N ILE A 409 -18.41 1.87 4.52
CA ILE A 409 -19.88 1.92 4.58
C ILE A 409 -20.36 2.00 6.04
N GLU A 410 -19.91 1.10 6.91
CA GLU A 410 -20.27 1.09 8.34
C GLU A 410 -19.92 2.41 9.05
N ASN A 411 -18.71 2.93 8.78
CA ASN A 411 -18.27 4.22 9.31
C ASN A 411 -19.12 5.38 8.79
N ALA A 412 -19.52 5.36 7.51
CA ALA A 412 -20.36 6.40 6.95
C ALA A 412 -21.76 6.41 7.60
N GLU A 413 -22.34 5.24 7.86
CA GLU A 413 -23.62 5.13 8.59
C GLU A 413 -23.49 5.68 10.02
N THR A 414 -22.43 5.29 10.73
CA THR A 414 -22.15 5.76 12.10
C THR A 414 -22.03 7.29 12.16
N LEU A 415 -21.32 7.90 11.20
CA LEU A 415 -21.17 9.35 11.12
C LEU A 415 -22.53 10.03 10.83
N ARG A 416 -23.32 9.50 9.89
CA ARG A 416 -24.64 10.05 9.55
C ARG A 416 -25.61 10.00 10.73
N GLN A 417 -25.64 8.90 11.47
CA GLN A 417 -26.47 8.76 12.68
C GLN A 417 -26.09 9.80 13.76
N ALA A 418 -24.83 10.25 13.79
CA ALA A 418 -24.37 11.31 14.69
C ALA A 418 -24.68 12.74 14.22
N GLY A 419 -25.42 12.91 13.11
CA GLY A 419 -25.78 14.23 12.55
C GLY A 419 -24.70 14.86 11.66
N ILE A 420 -23.68 14.10 11.25
CA ILE A 420 -22.61 14.58 10.37
C ILE A 420 -23.07 14.52 8.91
N LYS A 421 -22.79 15.58 8.15
CA LYS A 421 -23.04 15.59 6.69
C LYS A 421 -21.95 14.77 6.00
N VAL A 422 -22.24 13.52 5.71
CA VAL A 422 -21.36 12.64 4.92
C VAL A 422 -21.67 12.83 3.44
N ILE A 423 -20.62 13.13 2.66
CA ILE A 423 -20.70 13.28 1.21
C ILE A 423 -19.87 12.18 0.56
N TYR A 424 -20.51 11.43 -0.33
CA TYR A 424 -19.87 10.38 -1.10
C TYR A 424 -19.25 10.98 -2.37
N GLY A 425 -18.16 10.38 -2.85
CA GLY A 425 -17.34 10.90 -3.95
C GLY A 425 -18.11 11.42 -5.17
N ILE A 426 -17.45 12.26 -5.96
CA ILE A 426 -18.02 12.82 -7.20
C ILE A 426 -17.91 11.77 -8.30
N GLU A 427 -18.97 11.62 -9.10
CA GLU A 427 -18.96 10.72 -10.25
C GLU A 427 -17.78 11.03 -11.20
N GLY A 428 -16.99 10.02 -11.53
CA GLY A 428 -15.79 10.16 -12.36
C GLY A 428 -14.53 10.74 -11.67
N LEU A 429 -14.62 11.22 -10.42
CA LEU A 429 -13.49 11.83 -9.69
C LEU A 429 -13.27 11.20 -8.32
N LYS A 430 -12.10 10.57 -8.14
CA LYS A 430 -11.70 10.02 -6.83
C LYS A 430 -11.05 11.08 -5.96
N VAL A 431 -11.53 11.24 -4.73
CA VAL A 431 -10.94 12.17 -3.76
C VAL A 431 -9.79 11.48 -3.04
N HIS A 432 -8.58 12.01 -3.19
CA HIS A 432 -7.37 11.45 -2.58
C HIS A 432 -6.54 12.50 -1.83
N SER A 433 -7.02 13.74 -1.74
CA SER A 433 -6.48 14.75 -0.83
C SER A 433 -6.67 14.36 0.64
N LYS A 434 -5.78 14.84 1.50
CA LYS A 434 -5.87 14.70 2.97
C LYS A 434 -5.89 16.07 3.59
N LEU A 435 -7.08 16.65 3.54
CA LEU A 435 -7.36 18.03 3.87
C LEU A 435 -8.31 18.07 5.07
N VAL A 436 -8.02 18.96 6.02
CA VAL A 436 -8.95 19.34 7.09
C VAL A 436 -9.03 20.86 7.12
N LEU A 437 -10.23 21.39 7.30
CA LEU A 437 -10.50 22.79 7.57
C LEU A 437 -11.33 22.89 8.84
N VAL A 438 -10.78 23.54 9.87
CA VAL A 438 -11.48 23.91 11.10
C VAL A 438 -11.81 25.40 11.02
N GLU A 439 -13.09 25.74 11.07
CA GLU A 439 -13.57 27.11 11.06
C GLU A 439 -13.91 27.55 12.48
N ARG A 440 -13.28 28.64 12.93
CA ARG A 440 -13.38 29.14 14.30
C ARG A 440 -13.72 30.63 14.32
N ARG A 441 -14.69 31.02 15.14
CA ARG A 441 -15.09 32.41 15.35
C ARG A 441 -14.13 33.13 16.30
N GLU A 442 -13.45 34.14 15.79
CA GLU A 442 -12.55 35.01 16.56
C GLU A 442 -12.99 36.46 16.40
N GLY A 443 -13.68 37.00 17.41
CA GLY A 443 -14.37 38.29 17.32
C GLY A 443 -15.50 38.22 16.29
N SER A 444 -15.50 39.15 15.34
CA SER A 444 -16.49 39.22 14.25
C SER A 444 -16.12 38.37 13.02
N LYS A 445 -14.93 37.76 12.98
CA LYS A 445 -14.44 37.03 11.81
C LYS A 445 -14.41 35.53 12.06
N ILE A 446 -14.63 34.76 10.99
CA ILE A 446 -14.36 33.32 10.96
C ILE A 446 -12.94 33.13 10.41
N LYS A 447 -12.07 32.52 11.20
CA LYS A 447 -10.74 32.11 10.77
C LYS A 447 -10.72 30.63 10.47
N GLY A 448 -9.94 30.23 9.47
CA GLY A 448 -9.72 28.84 9.11
C GLY A 448 -8.36 28.34 9.58
N TYR A 449 -8.35 27.15 10.16
CA TYR A 449 -7.15 26.39 10.51
C TYR A 449 -7.11 25.16 9.61
N VAL A 450 -6.06 25.05 8.81
CA VAL A 450 -5.97 24.04 7.76
C VAL A 450 -4.92 23.00 8.11
N HIS A 451 -5.24 21.75 7.86
CA HIS A 451 -4.26 20.68 7.78
C HIS A 451 -4.16 20.15 6.35
N VAL A 452 -2.95 20.02 5.82
CA VAL A 452 -2.66 19.34 4.55
C VAL A 452 -1.65 18.22 4.79
N GLY A 453 -2.03 16.98 4.46
CA GLY A 453 -1.19 15.80 4.62
C GLY A 453 -0.79 15.16 3.29
N THR A 454 0.37 14.48 3.28
CA THR A 454 0.78 13.59 2.18
C THR A 454 0.18 12.19 2.32
N GLY A 455 -0.17 11.78 3.55
CA GLY A 455 -0.64 10.46 3.93
C GLY A 455 -2.09 10.42 4.42
N ASN A 456 -2.68 9.23 4.49
CA ASN A 456 -4.04 9.02 5.00
C ASN A 456 -4.13 9.29 6.51
N PHE A 457 -5.33 9.62 6.97
CA PHE A 457 -5.66 9.74 8.39
C PHE A 457 -5.94 8.36 9.01
N ASN A 458 -4.92 7.51 9.09
CA ASN A 458 -5.03 6.17 9.66
C ASN A 458 -3.89 5.95 10.67
N GLU A 459 -4.29 5.75 11.92
CA GLU A 459 -3.40 5.59 13.08
C GLU A 459 -2.42 4.41 12.93
N ASP A 460 -2.88 3.29 12.35
CA ASP A 460 -2.04 2.10 12.13
C ASP A 460 -0.95 2.38 11.09
N THR A 461 -1.34 3.04 9.99
CA THR A 461 -0.40 3.39 8.93
C THR A 461 0.58 4.48 9.35
N ALA A 462 0.19 5.40 10.24
CA ALA A 462 1.07 6.47 10.72
C ALA A 462 2.31 5.95 11.46
N GLY A 463 2.29 4.70 11.95
CA GLY A 463 3.44 4.04 12.58
C GLY A 463 4.43 3.39 11.60
N VAL A 464 4.06 3.23 10.33
CA VAL A 464 4.89 2.55 9.31
C VAL A 464 5.06 3.34 8.00
N TYR A 465 4.25 4.38 7.76
CA TYR A 465 4.33 5.26 6.60
C TYR A 465 5.05 6.56 6.97
N SER A 466 6.02 6.94 6.14
CA SER A 466 6.72 8.22 6.26
C SER A 466 5.93 9.30 5.54
N ASP A 467 5.33 10.25 6.26
CA ASP A 467 4.36 11.22 5.74
C ASP A 467 4.49 12.60 6.39
N PHE A 468 4.36 13.66 5.58
CA PHE A 468 4.28 15.03 6.07
C PHE A 468 2.86 15.46 6.40
N SER A 469 2.73 16.30 7.41
CA SER A 469 1.49 16.89 7.91
C SER A 469 1.75 18.35 8.28
N LEU A 470 1.21 19.27 7.48
CA LEU A 470 1.31 20.71 7.70
C LEU A 470 0.03 21.22 8.35
N PHE A 471 0.17 21.97 9.45
CA PHE A 471 -0.90 22.77 10.04
C PHE A 471 -0.59 24.25 9.84
N THR A 472 -1.58 25.02 9.41
CA THR A 472 -1.42 26.46 9.14
C THR A 472 -2.69 27.25 9.42
N ALA A 473 -2.51 28.48 9.88
CA ALA A 473 -3.57 29.49 9.98
C ALA A 473 -3.50 30.54 8.85
N ASN A 474 -2.75 30.27 7.78
CA ASN A 474 -2.60 31.20 6.66
C ASN A 474 -3.97 31.49 6.01
N PRO A 475 -4.41 32.76 5.96
CA PRO A 475 -5.75 33.11 5.48
C PRO A 475 -6.03 32.70 4.03
N GLN A 476 -5.03 32.78 3.15
CA GLN A 476 -5.20 32.44 1.74
C GLN A 476 -5.27 30.92 1.54
N ILE A 477 -4.47 30.14 2.29
CA ILE A 477 -4.56 28.68 2.27
C ILE A 477 -5.90 28.21 2.85
N ALA A 478 -6.40 28.87 3.89
CA ALA A 478 -7.73 28.63 4.45
C ALA A 478 -8.85 28.90 3.45
N GLU A 479 -8.75 29.99 2.69
CA GLU A 479 -9.72 30.31 1.64
C GLU A 479 -9.67 29.30 0.49
N ASP A 480 -8.49 28.93 0.03
CA ASP A 480 -8.35 27.90 -1.00
C ASP A 480 -8.89 26.54 -0.53
N ALA A 481 -8.65 26.16 0.74
CA ALA A 481 -9.21 24.94 1.33
C ALA A 481 -10.74 24.98 1.40
N ARG A 482 -11.32 26.15 1.71
CA ARG A 482 -12.78 26.37 1.68
C ARG A 482 -13.33 26.16 0.27
N GLN A 483 -12.68 26.72 -0.75
CA GLN A 483 -13.08 26.51 -2.15
C GLN A 483 -13.00 25.03 -2.56
N VAL A 484 -11.96 24.30 -2.13
CA VAL A 484 -11.87 22.85 -2.38
C VAL A 484 -13.06 22.12 -1.76
N PHE A 485 -13.39 22.40 -0.50
CA PHE A 485 -14.55 21.77 0.14
C PHE A 485 -15.88 22.19 -0.50
N GLU A 486 -16.04 23.45 -0.89
CA GLU A 486 -17.23 23.90 -1.62
C GLU A 486 -17.39 23.18 -2.96
N PHE A 487 -16.32 23.02 -3.73
CA PHE A 487 -16.33 22.24 -4.97
C PHE A 487 -16.74 20.79 -4.71
N LEU A 488 -16.21 20.18 -3.64
CA LEU A 488 -16.59 18.83 -3.27
C LEU A 488 -18.06 18.70 -2.88
N GLN A 489 -18.69 19.75 -2.30
CA GLN A 489 -20.13 19.78 -2.01
C GLN A 489 -21.00 20.06 -3.24
N THR A 490 -20.51 20.88 -4.17
CA THR A 490 -21.27 21.42 -5.30
C THR A 490 -20.40 21.39 -6.57
N SER A 491 -20.47 20.28 -7.30
CA SER A 491 -19.57 19.89 -8.40
C SER A 491 -19.55 20.82 -9.64
N TYR A 492 -20.42 21.82 -9.73
CA TYR A 492 -20.50 22.77 -10.86
C TYR A 492 -19.74 24.08 -10.63
N LYS A 493 -19.20 24.33 -9.43
CA LYS A 493 -18.44 25.57 -9.16
C LYS A 493 -17.07 25.53 -9.82
N HIS A 494 -16.71 26.63 -10.49
CA HIS A 494 -15.34 26.84 -10.95
C HIS A 494 -14.44 27.03 -9.72
N MET A 495 -13.28 26.37 -9.72
CA MET A 495 -12.36 26.37 -8.58
C MET A 495 -11.09 27.13 -8.96
N ASP A 496 -10.89 28.30 -8.34
CA ASP A 496 -9.76 29.19 -8.58
C ASP A 496 -8.97 29.39 -7.29
N THR A 497 -7.96 28.54 -7.12
CA THR A 497 -7.10 28.53 -5.92
C THR A 497 -5.82 29.31 -6.19
N ARG A 498 -5.41 30.15 -5.23
CA ARG A 498 -4.27 31.07 -5.41
C ARG A 498 -2.94 30.50 -4.94
N GLN A 499 -2.97 29.68 -3.89
CA GLN A 499 -1.80 29.06 -3.26
C GLN A 499 -1.82 27.54 -3.45
N LEU A 500 -2.96 26.89 -3.18
CA LEU A 500 -3.07 25.43 -3.32
C LEU A 500 -3.00 25.01 -4.79
N LEU A 501 -2.22 23.96 -5.05
CA LEU A 501 -2.25 23.24 -6.32
C LEU A 501 -3.23 22.08 -6.17
N VAL A 502 -4.30 22.11 -6.96
CA VAL A 502 -5.40 21.16 -6.84
C VAL A 502 -5.64 20.47 -8.19
N SER A 503 -5.62 19.14 -8.17
CA SER A 503 -5.99 18.33 -9.33
C SER A 503 -7.50 18.15 -9.40
N PRO A 504 -8.11 18.08 -10.60
CA PRO A 504 -7.52 18.18 -11.95
C PRO A 504 -7.44 19.60 -12.52
N PHE A 505 -7.48 20.63 -11.67
CA PHE A 505 -7.69 22.01 -12.10
C PHE A 505 -6.40 22.72 -12.50
N ASN A 506 -5.63 23.25 -11.55
CA ASN A 506 -4.41 24.02 -11.81
C ASN A 506 -3.13 23.18 -11.66
N MET A 507 -3.16 22.06 -10.93
CA MET A 507 -1.97 21.33 -10.51
C MET A 507 -1.01 20.94 -11.66
N ARG A 508 -1.53 20.37 -12.76
CA ARG A 508 -0.68 20.02 -13.91
C ARG A 508 0.00 21.27 -14.47
N LYS A 509 -0.80 22.28 -14.79
CA LYS A 509 -0.30 23.51 -15.41
C LYS A 509 0.77 24.16 -14.54
N SER A 510 0.54 24.23 -13.23
CA SER A 510 1.50 24.79 -12.29
C SER A 510 2.81 24.00 -12.21
N PHE A 511 2.78 22.67 -12.22
CA PHE A 511 4.03 21.88 -12.28
C PHE A 511 4.77 22.07 -13.60
N GLU A 512 4.05 22.13 -14.72
CA GLU A 512 4.63 22.41 -16.03
C GLU A 512 5.31 23.79 -16.04
N GLU A 513 4.62 24.83 -15.56
CA GLU A 513 5.16 26.19 -15.43
C GLU A 513 6.37 26.27 -14.47
N LEU A 514 6.36 25.53 -13.36
CA LEU A 514 7.48 25.49 -12.42
C LEU A 514 8.73 24.85 -13.06
N ILE A 515 8.57 23.80 -13.86
CA ILE A 515 9.68 23.17 -14.59
C ILE A 515 10.18 24.09 -15.70
N ASP A 516 9.26 24.70 -16.46
CA ASP A 516 9.57 25.61 -17.56
C ASP A 516 10.30 26.87 -17.04
N ALA A 517 9.97 27.36 -15.83
CA ALA A 517 10.70 28.44 -15.19
C ALA A 517 12.16 28.07 -14.84
N GLU A 518 12.43 26.82 -14.43
CA GLU A 518 13.81 26.35 -14.21
C GLU A 518 14.60 26.25 -15.53
N ILE A 519 13.95 25.80 -16.60
CA ILE A 519 14.54 25.79 -17.95
C ILE A 519 14.96 27.21 -18.35
N ASP A 520 14.07 28.19 -18.20
CA ASP A 520 14.36 29.58 -18.54
C ASP A 520 15.47 30.19 -17.66
N ASN A 521 15.49 29.84 -16.37
CA ASN A 521 16.57 30.24 -15.47
C ASN A 521 17.92 29.67 -15.93
N ALA A 522 17.98 28.38 -16.29
CA ALA A 522 19.21 27.75 -16.76
C ALA A 522 19.71 28.36 -18.08
N ARG A 523 18.81 28.61 -19.04
CA ARG A 523 19.13 29.31 -20.30
C ARG A 523 19.70 30.70 -20.06
N ARG A 524 19.20 31.40 -19.03
CA ARG A 524 19.70 32.71 -18.59
C ARG A 524 20.93 32.60 -17.67
N LYS A 525 21.55 31.42 -17.54
CA LYS A 525 22.70 31.13 -16.68
C LYS A 525 22.47 31.46 -15.19
N LYS A 526 21.21 31.49 -14.75
CA LYS A 526 20.86 31.59 -13.32
C LYS A 526 20.93 30.21 -12.67
N LYS A 527 21.05 30.18 -11.35
CA LYS A 527 20.98 28.93 -10.58
C LYS A 527 19.63 28.25 -10.83
N ALA A 528 19.66 27.03 -11.35
CA ALA A 528 18.48 26.25 -11.69
C ALA A 528 18.65 24.78 -11.28
N TYR A 529 17.69 24.27 -10.53
CA TYR A 529 17.65 22.87 -10.12
C TYR A 529 16.24 22.46 -9.71
N ILE A 530 15.95 21.16 -9.81
CA ILE A 530 14.68 20.54 -9.41
C ILE A 530 14.99 19.34 -8.52
N TYR A 531 14.51 19.35 -7.28
CA TYR A 531 14.56 18.19 -6.39
C TYR A 531 13.15 17.68 -6.14
N ALA A 532 12.91 16.40 -6.38
CA ALA A 532 11.58 15.82 -6.23
C ALA A 532 11.65 14.47 -5.52
N LYS A 533 10.78 14.30 -4.53
CA LYS A 533 10.49 13.04 -3.84
C LYS A 533 9.02 12.72 -4.09
N CYS A 534 8.74 11.54 -4.62
CA CYS A 534 7.37 11.02 -4.69
C CYS A 534 7.36 9.49 -4.83
N ASN A 535 6.17 8.89 -4.80
CA ASN A 535 6.06 7.44 -4.88
C ASN A 535 6.19 6.91 -6.29
N SER A 536 5.74 7.67 -7.30
CA SER A 536 5.84 7.25 -8.69
C SER A 536 5.94 8.42 -9.65
N LEU A 537 6.75 8.24 -10.69
CA LEU A 537 6.93 9.17 -11.80
C LEU A 537 6.63 8.43 -13.10
N THR A 538 5.41 8.59 -13.62
CA THR A 538 4.95 7.88 -14.82
C THR A 538 4.24 8.78 -15.83
N ASP A 539 4.05 10.07 -15.52
CA ASP A 539 3.38 11.00 -16.43
C ASP A 539 4.32 11.46 -17.54
N GLU A 540 3.94 11.16 -18.78
CA GLU A 540 4.80 11.40 -19.95
C GLU A 540 5.10 12.88 -20.17
N LYS A 541 4.12 13.77 -19.99
CA LYS A 541 4.31 15.21 -20.22
C LYS A 541 5.26 15.83 -19.20
N ILE A 542 5.18 15.40 -17.94
CA ILE A 542 6.14 15.82 -16.91
C ILE A 542 7.53 15.27 -17.22
N ILE A 543 7.64 13.98 -17.56
CA ILE A 543 8.94 13.35 -17.89
C ILE A 543 9.62 14.04 -19.07
N GLN A 544 8.87 14.33 -20.14
CA GLN A 544 9.40 15.04 -21.31
C GLN A 544 9.90 16.45 -20.95
N ARG A 545 9.22 17.15 -20.04
CA ARG A 545 9.72 18.45 -19.54
C ARG A 545 10.96 18.31 -18.67
N LEU A 546 11.07 17.25 -17.86
CA LEU A 546 12.29 16.98 -17.10
C LEU A 546 13.48 16.69 -18.03
N TYR A 547 13.28 15.98 -19.14
CA TYR A 547 14.34 15.82 -20.17
C TYR A 547 14.72 17.17 -20.79
N LYS A 548 13.74 18.02 -21.14
CA LYS A 548 14.03 19.39 -21.61
C LYS A 548 14.79 20.22 -20.58
N ALA A 549 14.46 20.08 -19.30
CA ALA A 549 15.17 20.71 -18.20
C ALA A 549 16.62 20.24 -18.12
N SER A 550 16.85 18.93 -18.22
CA SER A 550 18.20 18.36 -18.28
C SER A 550 19.01 18.93 -19.45
N ALA A 551 18.44 18.94 -20.66
CA ALA A 551 19.08 19.47 -21.85
C ALA A 551 19.41 20.98 -21.75
N ALA A 552 18.62 21.74 -20.99
CA ALA A 552 18.88 23.15 -20.70
C ALA A 552 19.93 23.38 -19.60
N GLY A 553 20.47 22.34 -18.97
CA GLY A 553 21.45 22.43 -17.89
C GLY A 553 20.87 22.46 -16.48
N VAL A 554 19.57 22.22 -16.30
CA VAL A 554 18.93 22.15 -14.98
C VAL A 554 19.36 20.87 -14.27
N LYS A 555 19.90 20.99 -13.05
CA LYS A 555 20.24 19.82 -12.21
C LYS A 555 18.98 19.21 -11.61
N VAL A 556 18.66 17.96 -11.94
CA VAL A 556 17.47 17.26 -11.43
C VAL A 556 17.87 16.12 -10.51
N ARG A 557 17.27 16.05 -9.30
CA ARG A 557 17.51 15.00 -8.31
C ARG A 557 16.18 14.37 -7.88
N LEU A 558 16.07 13.06 -8.02
CA LEU A 558 14.81 12.34 -7.83
C LEU A 558 14.94 11.27 -6.74
N VAL A 559 14.01 11.25 -5.78
CA VAL A 559 13.86 10.17 -4.79
C VAL A 559 12.52 9.49 -5.06
N ILE A 560 12.53 8.43 -5.86
CA ILE A 560 11.31 7.75 -6.35
C ILE A 560 11.30 6.31 -5.86
N ARG A 561 10.48 6.01 -4.84
CA ARG A 561 10.49 4.65 -4.28
C ARG A 561 9.86 3.59 -5.21
N GLY A 562 8.81 3.94 -5.93
CA GLY A 562 7.99 3.02 -6.72
C GLY A 562 8.35 3.03 -8.21
N ALA A 563 7.33 3.03 -9.06
CA ALA A 563 7.52 3.05 -10.51
C ALA A 563 8.07 4.40 -10.99
N CYS A 564 9.18 4.36 -11.72
CA CYS A 564 9.80 5.46 -12.43
C CYS A 564 9.96 5.10 -13.92
N CYS A 565 9.21 5.79 -14.78
CA CYS A 565 9.31 5.64 -16.24
C CYS A 565 10.36 6.57 -16.86
N LEU A 566 10.89 7.52 -16.08
CA LEU A 566 12.02 8.35 -16.48
C LEU A 566 13.31 7.53 -16.39
N MET A 567 14.18 7.64 -17.39
CA MET A 567 15.52 7.04 -17.38
C MET A 567 16.56 8.14 -17.12
N PRO A 568 17.20 8.17 -15.94
CA PRO A 568 18.17 9.19 -15.58
C PRO A 568 19.56 8.85 -16.13
N GLY A 569 20.42 9.85 -16.37
CA GLY A 569 21.81 9.65 -16.75
C GLY A 569 22.05 9.10 -18.16
N VAL A 570 21.06 9.21 -19.06
CA VAL A 570 21.21 8.88 -20.48
C VAL A 570 21.93 10.04 -21.17
N GLU A 571 23.00 9.74 -21.90
CA GLU A 571 23.77 10.71 -22.68
C GLU A 571 22.86 11.52 -23.62
N GLU A 572 23.14 12.82 -23.75
CA GLU A 572 22.37 13.81 -24.54
C GLU A 572 20.90 14.05 -24.11
N ILE A 573 20.29 13.17 -23.30
CA ILE A 573 18.86 13.22 -22.95
C ILE A 573 18.67 13.62 -21.48
N SER A 574 19.35 12.96 -20.56
CA SER A 574 19.10 13.05 -19.12
C SER A 574 20.37 13.06 -18.25
N GLU A 575 21.49 13.51 -18.80
CA GLU A 575 22.79 13.63 -18.13
C GLU A 575 22.76 14.39 -16.80
N ASN A 576 21.92 15.43 -16.72
CA ASN A 576 21.77 16.25 -15.51
C ASN A 576 20.74 15.69 -14.52
N ILE A 577 20.09 14.57 -14.85
CA ILE A 577 19.12 13.88 -14.00
C ILE A 577 19.79 12.71 -13.29
N ARG A 578 19.69 12.68 -11.97
CA ARG A 578 20.03 11.52 -11.14
C ARG A 578 18.83 11.13 -10.31
N GLY A 579 18.63 9.83 -10.11
CA GLY A 579 17.50 9.30 -9.35
C GLY A 579 17.92 8.16 -8.44
N ILE A 580 17.33 8.09 -7.26
CA ILE A 580 17.49 6.98 -6.32
C ILE A 580 16.12 6.48 -5.87
N SER A 581 16.07 5.25 -5.41
CA SER A 581 14.93 4.66 -4.70
C SER A 581 15.35 4.18 -3.33
N ILE A 582 14.58 4.54 -2.30
CA ILE A 582 14.80 4.10 -0.93
C ILE A 582 13.64 3.19 -0.55
N VAL A 583 13.98 1.94 -0.26
CA VAL A 583 13.10 0.93 0.33
C VAL A 583 13.79 0.51 1.62
N ASP A 584 13.09 0.66 2.74
CA ASP A 584 13.60 0.39 4.08
C ASP A 584 12.41 0.08 5.00
N LYS A 585 12.65 -0.01 6.30
CA LYS A 585 11.69 -0.27 7.37
C LYS A 585 10.40 0.55 7.26
N TYR A 586 10.50 1.88 7.11
CA TYR A 586 9.34 2.73 6.90
C TYR A 586 9.05 2.86 5.41
N LEU A 587 7.76 2.87 5.10
CA LEU A 587 7.27 3.04 3.76
C LEU A 587 7.37 4.52 3.38
N GLU A 588 8.34 4.87 2.52
CA GLU A 588 8.57 6.24 2.05
C GLU A 588 7.36 6.77 1.25
N HIS A 589 6.42 7.44 1.91
CA HIS A 589 5.14 7.82 1.28
C HIS A 589 5.03 9.32 0.97
N ALA A 590 5.77 10.15 1.70
CA ALA A 590 5.77 11.60 1.57
C ALA A 590 6.12 12.06 0.15
N ARG A 591 5.45 13.12 -0.32
CA ARG A 591 5.82 13.84 -1.53
C ARG A 591 6.33 15.23 -1.20
N LEU A 592 7.46 15.58 -1.82
CA LEU A 592 8.16 16.85 -1.64
C LEU A 592 8.74 17.31 -2.98
N PHE A 593 8.50 18.56 -3.35
CA PHE A 593 9.00 19.16 -4.58
C PHE A 593 9.69 20.49 -4.27
N ILE A 594 10.92 20.66 -4.73
CA ILE A 594 11.74 21.85 -4.51
C ILE A 594 12.22 22.36 -5.88
N PHE A 595 11.88 23.61 -6.19
CA PHE A 595 12.32 24.31 -7.39
C PHE A 595 13.22 25.47 -6.99
N CYS A 596 14.40 25.59 -7.60
CA CYS A 596 15.40 26.60 -7.24
C CYS A 596 14.90 28.04 -7.40
N ASN A 597 14.17 28.29 -8.49
CA ASN A 597 13.52 29.54 -8.87
C ASN A 597 14.49 30.74 -8.78
N GLY A 598 15.64 30.60 -9.44
CA GLY A 598 16.69 31.63 -9.46
C GLY A 598 17.31 31.91 -8.08
N GLY A 599 17.25 30.97 -7.16
CA GLY A 599 17.75 31.09 -5.77
C GLY A 599 16.67 31.40 -4.73
N LYS A 600 15.43 31.70 -5.16
CA LYS A 600 14.28 31.90 -4.27
C LYS A 600 13.42 30.65 -4.27
N GLU A 601 13.91 29.64 -3.57
CA GLU A 601 13.36 28.28 -3.57
C GLU A 601 11.84 28.25 -3.29
N LYS A 602 11.13 27.47 -4.12
CA LYS A 602 9.71 27.13 -3.91
C LYS A 602 9.61 25.67 -3.50
N VAL A 603 9.02 25.43 -2.33
CA VAL A 603 8.91 24.10 -1.72
C VAL A 603 7.43 23.72 -1.59
N PHE A 604 7.10 22.50 -1.95
CA PHE A 604 5.73 22.00 -1.96
C PHE A 604 5.64 20.61 -1.35
N ILE A 605 4.55 20.33 -0.63
CA ILE A 605 4.19 18.97 -0.16
C ILE A 605 2.73 18.69 -0.50
N GLY A 606 2.34 17.42 -0.59
CA GLY A 606 0.93 17.05 -0.66
C GLY A 606 0.68 15.63 -1.13
N SER A 607 -0.54 15.37 -1.58
CA SER A 607 -1.02 13.99 -1.80
C SER A 607 -0.70 13.40 -3.17
N ALA A 608 -0.31 14.24 -4.15
CA ALA A 608 -0.18 13.83 -5.55
C ALA A 608 1.23 13.32 -5.90
N ASP A 609 1.28 12.20 -6.62
CA ASP A 609 2.45 11.76 -7.37
C ASP A 609 2.46 12.35 -8.79
N TRP A 610 3.59 12.28 -9.49
CA TRP A 610 3.69 12.61 -10.92
C TRP A 610 3.20 11.45 -11.80
N MET A 611 1.91 11.12 -11.66
CA MET A 611 1.18 10.19 -12.51
C MET A 611 -0.03 10.89 -13.13
N THR A 612 -0.39 10.52 -14.36
CA THR A 612 -1.53 11.12 -15.10
C THR A 612 -2.84 11.10 -14.31
N ARG A 613 -3.12 10.01 -13.59
CA ARG A 613 -4.34 9.91 -12.76
C ARG A 613 -4.36 10.90 -11.59
N ASN A 614 -3.20 11.18 -10.99
CA ASN A 614 -3.08 12.09 -9.85
C ASN A 614 -3.07 13.56 -10.30
N LEU A 615 -2.61 13.83 -11.51
CA LEU A 615 -2.59 15.18 -12.08
C LEU A 615 -3.92 15.57 -12.76
N ASN A 616 -4.68 14.60 -13.28
CA ASN A 616 -5.84 14.88 -14.15
C ASN A 616 -7.17 14.21 -13.78
N ARG A 617 -7.20 13.20 -12.90
CA ARG A 617 -8.40 12.36 -12.70
C ARG A 617 -8.78 12.16 -11.24
N ARG A 618 -8.09 12.83 -10.32
CA ARG A 618 -8.29 12.73 -8.88
C ARG A 618 -8.34 14.12 -8.29
N VAL A 619 -9.06 14.26 -7.19
CA VAL A 619 -8.95 15.45 -6.35
C VAL A 619 -7.76 15.24 -5.43
N GLU A 620 -6.64 15.85 -5.77
CA GLU A 620 -5.40 15.87 -5.01
C GLU A 620 -5.08 17.31 -4.61
N VAL A 621 -4.40 17.51 -3.47
CA VAL A 621 -4.02 18.84 -2.99
C VAL A 621 -2.53 18.85 -2.68
N ILE A 622 -1.84 19.89 -3.15
CA ILE A 622 -0.45 20.22 -2.85
C ILE A 622 -0.40 21.66 -2.34
N VAL A 623 0.33 21.86 -1.25
CA VAL A 623 0.46 23.14 -0.56
C VAL A 623 1.88 23.69 -0.71
N PRO A 624 2.05 24.99 -1.04
CA PRO A 624 3.35 25.65 -0.94
C PRO A 624 3.71 25.87 0.53
N ILE A 625 4.95 25.58 0.88
CA ILE A 625 5.50 25.89 2.20
C ILE A 625 5.98 27.33 2.17
N LEU A 626 5.31 28.21 2.92
CA LEU A 626 5.65 29.63 2.96
C LEU A 626 6.68 29.96 4.05
N ASP A 627 6.63 29.23 5.16
CA ASP A 627 7.55 29.38 6.29
C ASP A 627 8.98 28.95 5.93
N LYS A 628 9.96 29.84 6.15
CA LYS A 628 11.36 29.62 5.78
C LYS A 628 12.08 28.59 6.65
N GLN A 629 11.69 28.43 7.91
CA GLN A 629 12.25 27.40 8.77
C GLN A 629 11.76 26.02 8.32
N ILE A 630 10.48 25.89 8.00
CA ILE A 630 9.91 24.63 7.46
C ILE A 630 10.53 24.30 6.09
N GLN A 631 10.76 25.29 5.22
CA GLN A 631 11.50 25.08 3.96
C GLN A 631 12.90 24.51 4.22
N ALA A 632 13.64 25.04 5.20
CA ALA A 632 14.97 24.56 5.54
C ALA A 632 14.95 23.13 6.08
N VAL A 633 13.98 22.80 6.94
CA VAL A 633 13.77 21.43 7.47
C VAL A 633 13.52 20.46 6.32
N LEU A 634 12.57 20.76 5.42
CA LEU A 634 12.26 19.87 4.28
C LEU A 634 13.44 19.69 3.33
N LYS A 635 14.23 20.74 3.11
CA LYS A 635 15.46 20.65 2.32
C LYS A 635 16.51 19.77 2.99
N LYS A 636 16.66 19.86 4.32
CA LYS A 636 17.55 18.98 5.07
C LYS A 636 17.07 17.53 5.02
N VAL A 637 15.76 17.30 5.12
CA VAL A 637 15.14 15.97 4.95
C VAL A 637 15.46 15.38 3.57
N PHE A 638 15.23 16.15 2.50
CA PHE A 638 15.60 15.72 1.15
C PHE A 638 17.09 15.44 1.04
N SER A 639 17.94 16.29 1.63
CA SER A 639 19.39 16.12 1.62
C SER A 639 19.83 14.84 2.34
N ILE A 640 19.29 14.52 3.52
CA ILE A 640 19.59 13.29 4.26
C ILE A 640 19.20 12.06 3.41
N GLN A 641 18.00 12.07 2.83
CA GLN A 641 17.56 10.98 1.96
C GLN A 641 18.40 10.87 0.69
N TRP A 642 18.75 12.00 0.08
CA TRP A 642 19.58 12.04 -1.11
C TRP A 642 20.99 11.51 -0.86
N HIS A 643 21.52 11.59 0.36
CA HIS A 643 22.85 11.07 0.72
C HIS A 643 22.81 9.68 1.35
N ASP A 644 21.66 9.01 1.33
CA ASP A 644 21.59 7.62 1.77
C ASP A 644 22.52 6.74 0.92
N ASN A 645 23.35 5.97 1.61
CA ASN A 645 24.34 5.05 1.04
C ASN A 645 24.25 3.65 1.68
N VAL A 646 23.13 3.34 2.32
CA VAL A 646 22.87 2.02 2.93
C VAL A 646 21.66 1.35 2.30
N LYS A 647 20.59 2.09 2.05
CA LYS A 647 19.30 1.60 1.56
C LYS A 647 18.88 2.22 0.23
N ALA A 648 19.55 3.27 -0.23
CA ALA A 648 19.34 3.83 -1.56
C ALA A 648 19.82 2.88 -2.66
N ARG A 649 18.98 2.68 -3.68
CA ARG A 649 19.33 2.05 -4.95
C ARG A 649 19.34 3.08 -6.07
N ASP A 650 20.28 2.97 -7.00
CA ASP A 650 20.34 3.84 -8.18
C ASP A 650 19.21 3.50 -9.18
N LEU A 651 18.66 4.53 -9.83
CA LEU A 651 17.64 4.41 -10.87
C LEU A 651 18.19 4.56 -12.30
N GLN A 652 19.50 4.78 -12.48
CA GLN A 652 20.14 4.95 -13.79
C GLN A 652 19.95 3.72 -14.69
N ASP A 653 20.12 2.52 -14.14
CA ASP A 653 19.69 1.28 -14.78
C ASP A 653 18.42 0.76 -14.08
N PRO A 654 17.23 0.87 -14.71
CA PRO A 654 15.96 0.44 -14.14
C PRO A 654 15.89 -1.04 -13.76
N LEU A 655 16.78 -1.88 -14.29
CA LEU A 655 16.81 -3.32 -14.05
C LEU A 655 17.81 -3.73 -12.98
N SER A 656 18.81 -2.90 -12.68
CA SER A 656 19.94 -3.30 -11.84
C SER A 656 19.63 -3.31 -10.34
N ASN A 657 18.80 -2.36 -9.87
CA ASN A 657 18.55 -2.13 -8.44
C ASN A 657 19.82 -2.17 -7.56
N ARG A 658 20.96 -1.70 -8.10
CA ARG A 658 22.23 -1.64 -7.36
C ARG A 658 22.11 -0.66 -6.20
N TYR A 659 22.59 -1.05 -5.03
CA TYR A 659 22.71 -0.12 -3.92
C TYR A 659 23.75 0.94 -4.28
N ARG A 660 23.53 2.14 -3.75
CA ARG A 660 24.49 3.21 -3.90
C ARG A 660 25.70 2.91 -3.02
N GLY A 661 26.86 2.77 -3.65
CA GLY A 661 28.09 2.33 -2.99
C GLY A 661 28.36 0.83 -3.13
N ASP A 662 27.57 0.10 -3.93
CA ASP A 662 27.87 -1.30 -4.29
C ASP A 662 29.29 -1.40 -4.88
N GLY A 663 30.15 -2.20 -4.25
CA GLY A 663 31.55 -2.41 -4.63
C GLY A 663 32.59 -1.67 -3.78
N GLU A 664 32.16 -0.77 -2.89
CA GLU A 664 33.04 -0.02 -1.99
C GLU A 664 32.66 -0.30 -0.52
N GLU A 665 33.64 -0.64 0.32
CA GLU A 665 33.40 -0.82 1.75
C GLU A 665 33.25 0.54 2.42
N ILE A 666 32.00 0.99 2.60
CA ILE A 666 31.71 2.28 3.24
C ILE A 666 32.05 2.18 4.73
N PRO A 667 33.01 2.99 5.24
CA PRO A 667 33.35 3.03 6.66
C PRO A 667 32.12 3.32 7.50
N VAL A 668 31.99 2.66 8.66
CA VAL A 668 30.81 2.80 9.54
C VAL A 668 30.52 4.27 9.87
N ALA A 669 31.56 5.08 10.08
CA ALA A 669 31.44 6.52 10.37
C ALA A 669 30.84 7.35 9.22
N GLU A 670 30.88 6.85 7.98
CA GLU A 670 30.37 7.52 6.78
C GLU A 670 29.03 6.95 6.31
N ARG A 671 28.50 5.94 7.00
CA ARG A 671 27.21 5.33 6.67
C ARG A 671 26.06 6.27 7.05
N VAL A 672 25.22 6.55 6.07
CA VAL A 672 23.99 7.32 6.21
C VAL A 672 22.83 6.42 5.82
N ARG A 673 22.14 5.86 6.83
CA ARG A 673 20.82 5.27 6.66
C ARG A 673 19.78 6.33 6.94
N SER A 674 19.13 6.83 5.90
CA SER A 674 18.31 8.04 5.96
C SER A 674 17.20 7.98 7.02
N GLN A 675 16.54 6.84 7.19
CA GLN A 675 15.47 6.71 8.20
C GLN A 675 15.98 6.77 9.64
N VAL A 676 17.23 6.38 9.90
CA VAL A 676 17.85 6.53 11.23
C VAL A 676 18.30 7.98 11.41
N ALA A 677 19.04 8.51 10.44
CA ALA A 677 19.55 9.88 10.46
C ALA A 677 18.43 10.93 10.53
N LEU A 678 17.25 10.64 9.95
CA LEU A 678 16.08 11.51 10.08
C LEU A 678 15.52 11.54 11.49
N TYR A 679 15.48 10.39 12.19
CA TYR A 679 15.06 10.37 13.59
C TYR A 679 15.99 11.22 14.45
N ASP A 680 17.30 11.03 14.31
CA ASP A 680 18.31 11.79 15.05
C ASP A 680 18.24 13.29 14.72
N TYR A 681 18.01 13.62 13.44
CA TYR A 681 17.81 15.01 13.02
C TYR A 681 16.58 15.64 13.69
N TYR A 682 15.42 14.97 13.70
CA TYR A 682 14.23 15.51 14.37
C TYR A 682 14.41 15.59 15.88
N ALA A 683 15.09 14.61 16.49
CA ALA A 683 15.41 14.64 17.92
C ALA A 683 16.33 15.82 18.28
N SER A 684 17.25 16.21 17.39
CA SER A 684 18.11 17.40 17.59
C SER A 684 17.37 18.75 17.47
N LEU A 685 16.12 18.74 17.00
CA LEU A 685 15.27 19.92 16.95
C LEU A 685 14.37 20.07 18.20
N GLU A 686 14.25 19.01 19.01
CA GLU A 686 13.67 19.09 20.37
C GLU A 686 14.62 19.84 21.30
#